data_AF-A0A5S4GKA6-F1
#
_entry.id   AF-A0A5S4GKA6-F1
#
_cell.length_a   1.000
_cell.length_b   1.000
_cell.length_c   1.000
_cell.angle_alpha   90.00
_cell.angle_beta   90.00
_cell.angle_gamma   90.00
#
_symmetry.space_group_name_H-M   'P 1'
#
loop_
_entity.id
_entity.type
_entity.pdbx_description
1 polymer ?
#
loop_
_entity_poly.entity_id
_entity_poly.type
_entity_poly.pdbx_seq_one_letter_code
_entity_poly.pdbx_strand_id
1 'polypeptide(L)'
;MRLPEHLELLVTDEPVLDLYASRPWRVPDGFYDEVRGRVDALAEDPRCAGFTVDEHGLMAVPAPLIVAEMMTTLGFLPGGAAVLSGSSAKLYHEVFGPYMAEPLDPGEEDVDWSAGAGAFRPFDWLEETGDQDLALTLAREAAGVFQGLQPFERRRRALLKLYDNPPPGNWLALPLEKRRDAWAAQADDDVLAVLPELAGPIGYLEWVCSGLLPVHEHLREVAPHGETADGLLVHLLLQAGLKQVPAELSVVLTEDRYGELLGRFEDARGSSFDPDEWCSDEWAWLGRALGAGAVDACRGWLDMAARFTGCVQGLPGPARSPDPVWIPVGGFQDDVRRLFTPRRRVANPLAASLGTAPARRRGDRTAEIETDLIGQPDVVAALADIAAGDGPVRLMLVGPDGTGKRDAAQEVAELVQRRGIMEPPLWLAGDFFAAKEVSAATSQLYAEARDCAGVRLMVIDGLDDMSHDTQSGEAIVEQLHRTLDAHDDLHVVVLCEPGGDERIREVNPALALRFQIVPTHPFTAEGHAELFNRAIQQRGARAHKRALTAAGELLVRTPPVRNLRNARLAQHLADTVVDAVRARTEPGSELVVTHADVPASFDTAGDDPMAELAALTGLGTVKQEIELLVAAAKAAKMRRDAGLPVPAPPARHMVFTGNPGTGKTVVARLVARVLKDLGVLSSGHLVETSRAGLVGRYVGETAGKTRAVVQRAVGGVLFVDEAYALAPTGSEDDYGPEAVAELLKGMEDHRDDLVVIVAGYEREMQRFIASDPGLASRFPGTVRFPDFSDAELMEIFTGQAAAAGLAVSDGARGKLAGLLRRAPRGRSFGNARVMRNLCERATALQARRVTALDAPTAADLAELRADDIPDGLGGATRVPPATDPLTELDALIGLASVKEEVRRLAAEARAADLRRAAGQPVGAPSRHMVFTGNPGTAKTTVARLVASVYAQLGLLSSGHLVEVTRADLAGAYVGQTAPRVRAAVEQALGGILFIDEAYSLAGDAYGREAVATLVQLMEEYRGDLVVIAAGYEREMDAFLDANSGLRSRFPKRLAFPDYSDGELIAIFEHLAARDGLRPAPDVPGRLREILRDVPRGPSFGNGRLMRNLLDDALAVQAERLTAASGPEELATLEAADLRPHKPGSSDPSKSVGLYL
;
A
#
# COMPACT_ATOMS: atom_id res chain seq x y z
N MET A 1 -0.18 6.64 28.34
CA MET A 1 -1.13 5.64 28.85
C MET A 1 -0.40 4.33 29.05
N ARG A 2 -0.59 3.64 30.19
CA ARG A 2 -0.08 2.29 30.38
C ARG A 2 -1.26 1.35 30.47
N LEU A 3 -1.12 0.17 29.87
CA LEU A 3 -2.07 -0.90 30.04
C LEU A 3 -2.05 -1.33 31.52
N PRO A 4 -3.20 -1.65 32.14
CA PRO A 4 -3.21 -2.21 33.49
C PRO A 4 -2.28 -3.43 33.59
N GLU A 5 -1.58 -3.58 34.72
CA GLU A 5 -0.56 -4.65 34.91
C GLU A 5 -1.10 -6.05 34.57
N HIS A 6 -2.37 -6.33 34.90
CA HIS A 6 -3.00 -7.63 34.62
C HIS A 6 -3.32 -7.88 33.15
N LEU A 7 -3.22 -6.88 32.29
CA LEU A 7 -3.45 -6.96 30.84
C LEU A 7 -2.16 -6.83 30.03
N GLU A 8 -1.01 -6.54 30.64
CA GLU A 8 0.28 -6.37 29.92
C GLU A 8 0.64 -7.56 29.02
N LEU A 9 0.20 -8.77 29.36
CA LEU A 9 0.40 -9.98 28.55
C LEU A 9 -0.18 -9.85 27.13
N LEU A 10 -1.23 -9.04 26.93
CA LEU A 10 -1.89 -8.87 25.62
C LEU A 10 -1.00 -8.23 24.55
N VAL A 11 0.06 -7.55 24.98
CA VAL A 11 1.01 -6.85 24.10
C VAL A 11 2.39 -7.49 24.08
N THR A 12 2.46 -8.75 24.52
CA THR A 12 3.69 -9.56 24.47
C THR A 12 3.60 -10.57 23.33
N ASP A 13 4.76 -11.00 22.82
CA ASP A 13 4.87 -12.08 21.83
C ASP A 13 4.74 -13.48 22.46
N GLU A 14 4.38 -13.56 23.74
CA GLU A 14 4.29 -14.83 24.45
C GLU A 14 2.99 -15.58 24.11
N PRO A 15 2.96 -16.92 24.27
CA PRO A 15 1.73 -17.70 24.17
C PRO A 15 0.71 -17.26 25.23
N VAL A 16 -0.38 -16.65 24.79
CA VAL A 16 -1.42 -16.12 25.67
C VAL A 16 -2.78 -16.71 25.27
N LEU A 17 -3.49 -17.20 26.28
CA LEU A 17 -4.90 -17.56 26.21
C LEU A 17 -5.71 -16.47 26.90
N ASP A 18 -6.54 -15.75 26.12
CA ASP A 18 -7.30 -14.61 26.59
C ASP A 18 -8.81 -14.84 26.47
N LEU A 19 -9.42 -15.35 27.55
CA LEU A 19 -10.86 -15.37 27.72
C LEU A 19 -11.30 -14.04 28.34
N TYR A 20 -12.12 -13.24 27.64
CA TYR A 20 -12.45 -11.87 28.06
C TYR A 20 -13.12 -11.78 29.44
N ALA A 21 -13.89 -12.80 29.83
CA ALA A 21 -14.49 -12.92 31.16
C ALA A 21 -13.47 -13.20 32.29
N SER A 22 -12.18 -13.33 31.95
CA SER A 22 -11.08 -13.60 32.86
C SER A 22 -9.84 -12.76 32.52
N ARG A 23 -8.78 -12.91 33.31
CA ARG A 23 -7.50 -12.28 33.00
C ARG A 23 -6.78 -13.07 31.91
N PRO A 24 -6.04 -12.40 31.00
CA PRO A 24 -5.17 -13.07 30.06
C PRO A 24 -4.21 -14.00 30.81
N TRP A 25 -4.06 -15.22 30.33
CA TRP A 25 -3.21 -16.22 30.96
C TRP A 25 -2.06 -16.58 30.03
N ARG A 26 -0.83 -16.42 30.54
CA ARG A 26 0.37 -16.95 29.90
C ARG A 26 0.32 -18.47 29.94
N VAL A 27 0.31 -19.10 28.78
CA VAL A 27 0.34 -20.57 28.67
C VAL A 27 1.75 -21.04 29.02
N PRO A 28 1.93 -21.91 30.04
CA PRO A 28 3.24 -22.45 30.37
C PRO A 28 3.80 -23.33 29.25
N ASP A 29 5.12 -23.28 29.05
CA ASP A 29 5.80 -24.12 28.07
C ASP A 29 5.49 -25.61 28.30
N GLY A 30 5.08 -26.32 27.25
CA GLY A 30 4.72 -27.74 27.30
C GLY A 30 3.39 -28.07 27.98
N PHE A 31 2.59 -27.07 28.39
CA PHE A 31 1.31 -27.30 29.06
C PHE A 31 0.32 -28.08 28.18
N TYR A 32 0.17 -27.73 26.90
CA TYR A 32 -0.74 -28.46 26.01
C TYR A 32 -0.30 -29.90 25.75
N ASP A 33 1.01 -30.17 25.70
CA ASP A 33 1.52 -31.54 25.61
C ASP A 33 1.21 -32.35 26.89
N GLU A 34 1.28 -31.72 28.06
CA GLU A 34 0.88 -32.36 29.32
C GLU A 34 -0.63 -32.70 29.32
N VAL A 35 -1.47 -31.75 28.89
CA VAL A 35 -2.92 -31.98 28.77
C VAL A 35 -3.22 -33.07 27.74
N ARG A 36 -2.55 -33.06 26.59
CA ARG A 36 -2.69 -34.10 25.55
C ARG A 36 -2.29 -35.48 26.07
N GLY A 37 -1.21 -35.57 26.85
CA GLY A 37 -0.84 -36.82 27.52
C GLY A 37 -1.91 -37.33 28.49
N ARG A 38 -2.65 -36.44 29.16
CA ARG A 38 -3.81 -36.83 29.99
C ARG A 38 -5.03 -37.25 29.16
N VAL A 39 -5.27 -36.59 28.02
CA VAL A 39 -6.29 -37.00 27.05
C VAL A 39 -6.00 -38.43 26.58
N ASP A 40 -4.78 -38.68 26.12
CA ASP A 40 -4.34 -39.99 25.63
C ASP A 40 -4.46 -41.05 26.72
N ALA A 41 -4.00 -40.76 27.93
CA ALA A 41 -4.11 -41.70 29.05
C ALA A 41 -5.55 -42.10 29.38
N LEU A 42 -6.51 -41.18 29.26
CA LEU A 42 -7.93 -41.46 29.53
C LEU A 42 -8.63 -42.08 28.32
N ALA A 43 -8.19 -41.77 27.10
CA ALA A 43 -8.67 -42.41 25.88
C ALA A 43 -8.24 -43.89 25.78
N GLU A 44 -7.02 -44.20 26.22
CA GLU A 44 -6.45 -45.55 26.26
C GLU A 44 -6.88 -46.37 27.49
N ASP A 45 -7.63 -45.77 28.41
CA ASP A 45 -8.09 -46.47 29.62
C ASP A 45 -8.96 -47.69 29.24
N PRO A 46 -8.69 -48.89 29.81
CA PRO A 46 -9.47 -50.09 29.51
C PRO A 46 -10.98 -49.96 29.75
N ARG A 47 -11.40 -49.03 30.63
CA ARG A 47 -12.82 -48.70 30.86
C ARG A 47 -13.47 -48.03 29.65
N CYS A 48 -12.68 -47.42 28.77
CA CYS A 48 -13.14 -46.66 27.60
C CYS A 48 -13.05 -47.45 26.28
N ALA A 49 -12.26 -48.53 26.24
CA ALA A 49 -11.89 -49.24 25.01
C ALA A 49 -13.05 -49.81 24.16
N GLY A 50 -14.26 -49.94 24.74
CA GLY A 50 -15.46 -50.43 24.05
C GLY A 50 -16.44 -49.34 23.60
N PHE A 51 -16.16 -48.06 23.84
CA PHE A 51 -17.10 -46.96 23.65
C PHE A 51 -16.61 -46.01 22.54
N THR A 52 -17.00 -46.31 21.30
CA THR A 52 -16.64 -45.54 20.10
C THR A 52 -17.84 -45.30 19.19
N VAL A 53 -17.78 -44.26 18.37
CA VAL A 53 -18.77 -43.99 17.30
C VAL A 53 -18.12 -43.93 15.92
N ASP A 54 -18.80 -44.49 14.93
CA ASP A 54 -18.32 -44.53 13.54
C ASP A 54 -18.65 -43.25 12.75
N GLU A 55 -19.36 -42.30 13.37
CA GLU A 55 -19.73 -41.01 12.80
C GLU A 55 -19.51 -39.89 13.83
N HIS A 56 -18.70 -38.88 13.51
CA HIS A 56 -18.53 -37.68 14.32
C HIS A 56 -18.18 -36.48 13.44
N GLY A 57 -18.75 -35.31 13.71
CA GLY A 57 -18.61 -34.12 12.86
C GLY A 57 -17.24 -33.43 12.90
N LEU A 58 -16.41 -33.73 13.89
CA LEU A 58 -15.09 -33.08 14.09
C LEU A 58 -13.93 -34.07 14.30
N MET A 59 -14.20 -35.36 14.52
CA MET A 59 -13.19 -36.34 14.96
C MET A 59 -12.96 -37.41 13.91
N ALA A 60 -11.73 -37.94 13.88
CA ALA A 60 -11.42 -39.14 13.11
C ALA A 60 -12.20 -40.33 13.66
N VAL A 61 -12.75 -41.15 12.76
CA VAL A 61 -13.59 -42.30 13.10
C VAL A 61 -12.80 -43.61 12.99
N PRO A 62 -13.03 -44.61 13.88
CA PRO A 62 -13.98 -44.59 14.99
C PRO A 62 -13.52 -43.67 16.12
N ALA A 63 -14.39 -42.75 16.53
CA ALA A 63 -14.07 -41.71 17.50
C ALA A 63 -14.34 -42.22 18.93
N PRO A 64 -13.38 -42.14 19.87
CA PRO A 64 -13.62 -42.51 21.26
C PRO A 64 -14.66 -41.60 21.92
N LEU A 65 -15.71 -42.18 22.48
CA LEU A 65 -16.79 -41.43 23.14
C LEU A 65 -16.28 -40.61 24.33
N ILE A 66 -15.26 -41.11 25.03
CA ILE A 66 -14.63 -40.36 26.12
C ILE A 66 -13.91 -39.10 25.64
N VAL A 67 -13.32 -39.12 24.43
CA VAL A 67 -12.71 -37.94 23.82
C VAL A 67 -13.80 -36.96 23.35
N ALA A 68 -14.91 -37.46 22.82
CA ALA A 68 -16.09 -36.65 22.51
C ALA A 68 -16.62 -35.93 23.77
N GLU A 69 -16.68 -36.62 24.91
CA GLU A 69 -17.08 -36.03 26.20
C GLU A 69 -16.09 -34.96 26.68
N MET A 70 -14.78 -35.20 26.55
CA MET A 70 -13.76 -34.19 26.85
C MET A 70 -13.92 -32.94 25.96
N MET A 71 -14.18 -33.11 24.66
CA MET A 71 -14.44 -32.00 23.74
C MET A 71 -15.69 -31.21 24.13
N THR A 72 -16.81 -31.90 24.41
CA THR A 72 -18.04 -31.27 24.91
C THR A 72 -17.80 -30.50 26.21
N THR A 73 -17.02 -31.08 27.13
CA THR A 73 -16.65 -30.44 28.39
C THR A 73 -15.83 -29.17 28.13
N LEU A 74 -14.80 -29.24 27.29
CA LEU A 74 -13.99 -28.07 26.94
C LEU A 74 -14.81 -27.00 26.22
N GLY A 75 -15.80 -27.37 25.40
CA GLY A 75 -16.72 -26.44 24.76
C GLY A 75 -17.64 -25.70 25.73
N PHE A 76 -18.03 -26.33 26.83
CA PHE A 76 -18.88 -25.74 27.86
C PHE A 76 -18.11 -24.80 28.82
N LEU A 77 -16.84 -25.08 29.08
CA LEU A 77 -16.03 -24.36 30.07
C LEU A 77 -15.80 -22.86 29.81
N PRO A 78 -15.64 -22.36 28.56
CA PRO A 78 -15.61 -20.92 28.28
C PRO A 78 -16.94 -20.21 28.56
N GLY A 79 -18.04 -20.95 28.40
CA GLY A 79 -19.41 -20.46 28.45
C GLY A 79 -19.99 -20.08 27.09
N GLY A 80 -21.31 -20.09 27.00
CA GLY A 80 -22.01 -19.94 25.73
C GLY A 80 -21.77 -18.56 25.09
N ALA A 81 -21.23 -18.56 23.88
CA ALA A 81 -20.83 -17.38 23.10
C ALA A 81 -19.82 -16.45 23.80
N ALA A 82 -18.99 -17.01 24.68
CA ALA A 82 -17.87 -16.30 25.31
C ALA A 82 -16.77 -15.94 24.32
N VAL A 83 -16.20 -14.74 24.42
CA VAL A 83 -15.08 -14.31 23.57
C VAL A 83 -13.77 -14.92 24.08
N LEU A 84 -13.16 -15.76 23.23
CA LEU A 84 -11.85 -16.37 23.44
C LEU A 84 -10.87 -15.90 22.38
N SER A 85 -9.71 -15.42 22.79
CA SER A 85 -8.70 -14.85 21.90
C SER A 85 -7.26 -15.08 22.38
N GLY A 86 -6.29 -14.54 21.64
CA GLY A 86 -4.87 -14.67 21.92
C GLY A 86 -4.18 -15.73 21.05
N SER A 87 -2.84 -15.69 21.05
CA SER A 87 -1.98 -16.54 20.23
C SER A 87 -2.14 -18.04 20.50
N SER A 88 -2.79 -18.42 21.60
CA SER A 88 -3.06 -19.81 21.97
C SER A 88 -4.55 -20.15 22.08
N ALA A 89 -5.43 -19.39 21.40
CA ALA A 89 -6.89 -19.56 21.47
C ALA A 89 -7.43 -20.80 20.73
N LYS A 90 -6.65 -21.43 19.84
CA LYS A 90 -7.01 -22.65 19.08
C LYS A 90 -7.03 -23.92 19.95
N LEU A 91 -7.65 -23.85 21.13
CA LEU A 91 -7.63 -24.87 22.18
C LEU A 91 -8.00 -26.28 21.71
N TYR A 92 -9.00 -26.38 20.84
CA TYR A 92 -9.44 -27.67 20.32
C TYR A 92 -8.34 -28.38 19.53
N HIS A 93 -7.57 -27.65 18.74
CA HIS A 93 -6.47 -28.20 17.96
C HIS A 93 -5.26 -28.48 18.83
N GLU A 94 -4.94 -27.58 19.76
CA GLU A 94 -3.85 -27.75 20.72
C GLU A 94 -4.03 -29.01 21.58
N VAL A 95 -5.26 -29.27 22.04
CA VAL A 95 -5.56 -30.38 22.95
C VAL A 95 -5.93 -31.67 22.21
N PHE A 96 -6.77 -31.60 21.17
CA PHE A 96 -7.36 -32.78 20.52
C PHE A 96 -6.86 -33.06 19.11
N GLY A 97 -5.85 -32.33 18.61
CA GLY A 97 -5.33 -32.46 17.24
C GLY A 97 -5.20 -33.90 16.72
N PRO A 98 -4.64 -34.87 17.47
CA PRO A 98 -4.53 -36.27 17.03
C PRO A 98 -5.86 -37.00 16.80
N TYR A 99 -6.95 -36.53 17.42
CA TYR A 99 -8.28 -37.13 17.34
C TYR A 99 -9.19 -36.42 16.31
N MET A 100 -8.75 -35.32 15.70
CA MET A 100 -9.55 -34.56 14.74
C MET A 100 -9.56 -35.17 13.34
N ALA A 101 -10.68 -35.04 12.62
CA ALA A 101 -10.83 -35.56 11.25
C ALA A 101 -9.97 -34.77 10.23
N GLU A 102 -9.90 -33.45 10.43
CA GLU A 102 -9.10 -32.54 9.64
C GLU A 102 -8.12 -31.83 10.59
N PRO A 103 -6.83 -32.20 10.56
CA PRO A 103 -5.80 -31.50 11.33
C PRO A 103 -5.69 -30.04 10.82
N LEU A 104 -5.44 -29.10 11.72
CA LEU A 104 -5.31 -27.68 11.37
C LEU A 104 -4.15 -27.47 10.39
N ASP A 105 -4.36 -26.68 9.32
CA ASP A 105 -3.27 -26.25 8.44
C ASP A 105 -2.40 -25.22 9.20
N PRO A 106 -1.11 -25.50 9.45
CA PRO A 106 -0.23 -24.56 10.13
C PRO A 106 -0.05 -23.22 9.40
N GLY A 107 -0.44 -23.13 8.13
CA GLY A 107 -0.36 -21.93 7.29
C GLY A 107 -1.56 -20.98 7.34
N GLU A 108 -2.63 -21.31 8.07
CA GLU A 108 -3.73 -20.37 8.33
C GLU A 108 -3.37 -19.43 9.52
N GLU A 109 -2.68 -18.32 9.21
CA GLU A 109 -2.74 -17.09 10.02
C GLU A 109 -4.19 -16.57 9.98
N ASP A 110 -4.86 -16.13 11.04
CA ASP A 110 -4.61 -16.11 12.48
C ASP A 110 -6.05 -16.10 13.05
N VAL A 111 -6.38 -16.89 14.09
CA VAL A 111 -7.74 -16.75 14.68
C VAL A 111 -7.69 -15.50 15.55
N ASP A 112 -8.19 -14.37 15.03
CA ASP A 112 -8.29 -13.11 15.78
C ASP A 112 -8.99 -13.35 17.14
N TRP A 113 -10.08 -14.12 17.13
CA TRP A 113 -10.83 -14.56 18.30
C TRP A 113 -11.91 -15.59 17.87
N SER A 114 -12.59 -16.21 18.83
CA SER A 114 -13.70 -17.13 18.61
C SER A 114 -14.77 -17.02 19.70
N ALA A 115 -16.01 -17.38 19.38
CA ALA A 115 -17.10 -17.51 20.35
C ALA A 115 -17.98 -18.74 20.04
N GLY A 116 -17.90 -19.76 20.90
CA GLY A 116 -18.59 -21.05 20.69
C GLY A 116 -19.92 -21.18 21.43
N ALA A 117 -20.85 -22.00 20.93
CA ALA A 117 -22.19 -22.20 21.51
C ALA A 117 -22.24 -22.57 23.02
N GLY A 118 -21.28 -23.34 23.54
CA GLY A 118 -21.12 -23.61 24.97
C GLY A 118 -22.33 -24.18 25.70
N ALA A 119 -23.13 -25.03 25.07
CA ALA A 119 -24.32 -25.65 25.68
C ALA A 119 -23.96 -26.71 26.72
N PHE A 120 -24.66 -26.73 27.87
CA PHE A 120 -24.52 -27.79 28.86
C PHE A 120 -25.15 -29.10 28.37
N ARG A 121 -24.31 -30.10 28.11
CA ARG A 121 -24.70 -31.44 27.62
C ARG A 121 -24.09 -32.52 28.50
N PRO A 122 -24.64 -32.76 29.70
CA PRO A 122 -24.03 -33.66 30.66
C PRO A 122 -24.13 -35.11 30.20
N PHE A 123 -22.99 -35.80 30.07
CA PHE A 123 -22.90 -37.22 29.76
C PHE A 123 -23.50 -37.61 28.40
N ASP A 124 -23.54 -36.68 27.45
CA ASP A 124 -24.15 -36.87 26.12
C ASP A 124 -23.53 -38.07 25.41
N TRP A 125 -22.20 -38.20 25.52
CA TRP A 125 -21.45 -39.29 24.90
C TRP A 125 -21.24 -40.49 25.83
N LEU A 126 -21.51 -40.34 27.12
CA LEU A 126 -21.31 -41.39 28.12
C LEU A 126 -22.58 -42.20 28.42
N GLU A 127 -23.71 -41.90 27.78
CA GLU A 127 -24.95 -42.67 27.96
C GLU A 127 -24.83 -44.12 27.45
N GLU A 128 -24.01 -44.34 26.42
CA GLU A 128 -23.71 -45.66 25.85
C GLU A 128 -23.04 -46.61 26.85
N THR A 129 -22.50 -46.08 27.96
CA THR A 129 -21.96 -46.92 29.04
C THR A 129 -23.04 -47.77 29.71
N GLY A 130 -24.29 -47.29 29.73
CA GLY A 130 -25.41 -47.92 30.45
C GLY A 130 -25.23 -47.98 31.98
N ASP A 131 -24.15 -47.44 32.52
CA ASP A 131 -23.77 -47.48 33.94
C ASP A 131 -23.51 -46.05 34.43
N GLN A 132 -24.37 -45.58 35.34
CA GLN A 132 -24.32 -44.21 35.83
C GLN A 132 -23.10 -43.91 36.68
N ASP A 133 -22.61 -44.89 37.44
CA ASP A 133 -21.45 -44.72 38.32
C ASP A 133 -20.18 -44.65 37.47
N LEU A 134 -20.11 -45.47 36.40
CA LEU A 134 -19.05 -45.40 35.41
C LEU A 134 -19.08 -44.09 34.63
N ALA A 135 -20.23 -43.68 34.10
CA ALA A 135 -20.39 -42.41 33.39
C ALA A 135 -20.00 -41.21 34.27
N LEU A 136 -20.41 -41.20 35.54
CA LEU A 136 -20.06 -40.14 36.49
C LEU A 136 -18.55 -40.10 36.78
N THR A 137 -17.92 -41.27 36.91
CA THR A 137 -16.48 -41.40 37.12
C THR A 137 -15.73 -40.86 35.90
N LEU A 138 -16.10 -41.30 34.70
CA LEU A 138 -15.46 -40.88 33.45
C LEU A 138 -15.65 -39.38 33.18
N ALA A 139 -16.82 -38.79 33.45
CA ALA A 139 -17.02 -37.35 33.28
C ALA A 139 -16.19 -36.50 34.26
N ARG A 140 -16.03 -36.97 35.51
CA ARG A 140 -15.14 -36.31 36.49
C ARG A 140 -13.69 -36.38 36.03
N GLU A 141 -13.25 -37.51 35.51
CA GLU A 141 -11.90 -37.69 34.97
C GLU A 141 -11.70 -36.85 33.70
N ALA A 142 -12.69 -36.77 32.81
CA ALA A 142 -12.69 -35.89 31.63
C ALA A 142 -12.59 -34.40 32.01
N ALA A 143 -13.35 -33.94 33.02
CA ALA A 143 -13.19 -32.61 33.58
C ALA A 143 -11.86 -32.44 34.35
N GLY A 144 -11.24 -33.54 34.79
CA GLY A 144 -9.92 -33.58 35.44
C GLY A 144 -8.76 -33.36 34.47
N VAL A 145 -8.89 -33.79 33.20
CA VAL A 145 -7.87 -33.61 32.16
C VAL A 145 -7.42 -32.15 32.04
N PHE A 146 -8.37 -31.20 32.10
CA PHE A 146 -8.13 -29.76 31.99
C PHE A 146 -7.63 -29.09 33.28
N GLN A 147 -7.26 -29.85 34.32
CA GLN A 147 -6.71 -29.27 35.53
C GLN A 147 -5.46 -28.43 35.22
N GLY A 148 -5.45 -27.19 35.69
CA GLY A 148 -4.34 -26.26 35.49
C GLY A 148 -4.54 -25.27 34.34
N LEU A 149 -5.58 -25.45 33.52
CA LEU A 149 -6.00 -24.50 32.49
C LEU A 149 -6.67 -23.29 33.17
N GLN A 150 -5.85 -22.33 33.63
CA GLN A 150 -6.23 -21.33 34.64
C GLN A 150 -7.50 -20.53 34.29
N PRO A 151 -7.72 -20.04 33.05
CA PRO A 151 -8.93 -19.27 32.73
C PRO A 151 -10.24 -20.03 32.99
N PHE A 152 -10.22 -21.36 32.92
CA PHE A 152 -11.42 -22.20 33.08
C PHE A 152 -11.50 -22.88 34.46
N GLU A 153 -10.48 -22.77 35.30
CA GLU A 153 -10.37 -23.52 36.55
C GLU A 153 -11.54 -23.25 37.51
N ARG A 154 -12.03 -22.00 37.56
CA ARG A 154 -13.21 -21.63 38.35
C ARG A 154 -14.47 -22.39 37.91
N ARG A 155 -14.72 -22.43 36.60
CA ARG A 155 -15.88 -23.10 36.00
C ARG A 155 -15.76 -24.62 36.06
N ARG A 156 -14.54 -25.16 35.86
CA ARG A 156 -14.21 -26.58 35.99
C ARG A 156 -14.49 -27.11 37.41
N ARG A 157 -14.11 -26.36 38.45
CA ARG A 157 -14.40 -26.73 39.84
C ARG A 157 -15.89 -26.67 40.17
N ALA A 158 -16.62 -25.70 39.62
CA ALA A 158 -18.08 -25.63 39.78
C ALA A 158 -18.76 -26.84 39.11
N LEU A 159 -18.28 -27.26 37.93
CA LEU A 159 -18.77 -28.46 37.25
C LEU A 159 -18.47 -29.74 38.06
N LEU A 160 -17.28 -29.86 38.64
CA LEU A 160 -16.95 -30.98 39.53
C LEU A 160 -17.81 -30.97 40.80
N LYS A 161 -18.03 -29.81 41.42
CA LYS A 161 -18.94 -29.66 42.57
C LYS A 161 -20.35 -30.12 42.22
N LEU A 162 -20.82 -29.82 41.00
CA LEU A 162 -22.10 -30.32 40.50
C LEU A 162 -22.09 -31.85 40.39
N TYR A 163 -21.05 -32.44 39.79
CA TYR A 163 -20.88 -33.91 39.69
C TYR A 163 -20.74 -34.61 41.05
N ASP A 164 -20.31 -33.90 42.10
CA ASP A 164 -20.25 -34.44 43.47
C ASP A 164 -21.64 -34.63 44.11
N ASN A 165 -22.68 -34.00 43.54
CA ASN A 165 -24.05 -34.09 44.00
C ASN A 165 -25.01 -34.48 42.86
N PRO A 166 -24.99 -35.74 42.39
CA PRO A 166 -25.79 -36.18 41.26
C PRO A 166 -27.30 -36.20 41.59
N PRO A 167 -28.19 -36.04 40.60
CA PRO A 167 -29.63 -36.16 40.80
C PRO A 167 -30.04 -37.54 41.33
N PRO A 168 -31.13 -37.64 42.11
CA PRO A 168 -31.62 -38.94 42.59
C PRO A 168 -32.22 -39.79 41.46
N GLY A 169 -32.07 -41.11 41.56
CA GLY A 169 -32.65 -42.07 40.61
C GLY A 169 -31.82 -42.27 39.33
N ASN A 170 -32.38 -42.98 38.34
CA ASN A 170 -31.67 -43.29 37.10
C ASN A 170 -31.71 -42.14 36.08
N TRP A 171 -30.95 -41.08 36.37
CA TRP A 171 -30.81 -39.88 35.54
C TRP A 171 -30.14 -40.11 34.18
N LEU A 172 -29.32 -41.16 34.00
CA LEU A 172 -28.61 -41.42 32.74
C LEU A 172 -29.59 -41.99 31.71
N ALA A 173 -30.59 -42.74 32.15
CA ALA A 173 -31.66 -43.24 31.28
C ALA A 173 -32.66 -42.15 30.82
N LEU A 174 -32.57 -40.92 31.35
CA LEU A 174 -33.42 -39.82 30.89
C LEU A 174 -32.91 -39.30 29.52
N PRO A 175 -33.82 -38.88 28.62
CA PRO A 175 -33.44 -38.11 27.44
C PRO A 175 -32.61 -36.88 27.82
N LEU A 176 -31.66 -36.49 26.96
CA LEU A 176 -30.68 -35.41 27.22
C LEU A 176 -31.32 -34.13 27.81
N GLU A 177 -32.46 -33.68 27.29
CA GLU A 177 -33.18 -32.50 27.80
C GLU A 177 -33.61 -32.66 29.25
N LYS A 178 -34.27 -33.78 29.59
CA LYS A 178 -34.71 -34.07 30.97
C LYS A 178 -33.53 -34.34 31.90
N ARG A 179 -32.46 -34.93 31.37
CA ARG A 179 -31.19 -35.11 32.10
C ARG A 179 -30.60 -33.74 32.46
N ARG A 180 -30.49 -32.84 31.48
CA ARG A 180 -30.02 -31.46 31.68
C ARG A 180 -30.83 -30.75 32.75
N ASP A 181 -32.16 -30.82 32.68
CA ASP A 181 -33.04 -30.18 33.67
C ASP A 181 -32.87 -30.77 35.07
N ALA A 182 -32.71 -32.10 35.18
CA ALA A 182 -32.48 -32.77 36.47
C ALA A 182 -31.13 -32.37 37.10
N TRP A 183 -30.08 -32.22 36.28
CA TRP A 183 -28.76 -31.76 36.72
C TRP A 183 -28.75 -30.27 37.06
N ALA A 184 -29.40 -29.43 36.25
CA ALA A 184 -29.59 -28.02 36.56
C ALA A 184 -30.31 -27.81 37.89
N ALA A 185 -31.30 -28.64 38.22
CA ALA A 185 -32.01 -28.60 39.50
C ALA A 185 -31.14 -28.98 40.72
N GLN A 186 -29.97 -29.61 40.51
CA GLN A 186 -29.00 -29.88 41.59
C GLN A 186 -28.00 -28.75 41.81
N ALA A 187 -27.92 -27.78 40.90
CA ALA A 187 -27.01 -26.66 41.02
C ALA A 187 -27.48 -25.73 42.15
N ASP A 188 -26.60 -25.49 43.13
CA ASP A 188 -26.82 -24.46 44.14
C ASP A 188 -26.47 -23.06 43.60
N ASP A 189 -26.82 -22.03 44.37
CA ASP A 189 -26.61 -20.63 43.97
C ASP A 189 -25.13 -20.33 43.65
N ASP A 190 -24.18 -20.98 44.33
CA ASP A 190 -22.75 -20.82 44.05
C ASP A 190 -22.36 -21.42 42.68
N VAL A 191 -22.92 -22.57 42.32
CA VAL A 191 -22.71 -23.20 41.01
C VAL A 191 -23.38 -22.37 39.92
N LEU A 192 -24.62 -21.92 40.13
CA LEU A 192 -25.36 -21.08 39.17
C LEU A 192 -24.69 -19.73 38.92
N ALA A 193 -24.07 -19.12 39.94
CA ALA A 193 -23.31 -17.87 39.78
C ALA A 193 -22.06 -18.03 38.90
N VAL A 194 -21.55 -19.25 38.74
CA VAL A 194 -20.35 -19.56 37.94
C VAL A 194 -20.71 -20.18 36.58
N LEU A 195 -21.80 -20.96 36.53
CA LEU A 195 -22.33 -21.67 35.37
C LEU A 195 -23.79 -21.24 35.12
N PRO A 196 -24.05 -19.97 34.76
CA PRO A 196 -25.39 -19.43 34.57
C PRO A 196 -26.19 -20.12 33.44
N GLU A 197 -25.52 -20.84 32.54
CA GLU A 197 -26.15 -21.64 31.49
C GLU A 197 -27.06 -22.75 32.04
N LEU A 198 -26.83 -23.17 33.29
CA LEU A 198 -27.67 -24.16 33.99
C LEU A 198 -29.05 -23.62 34.36
N ALA A 199 -29.24 -22.30 34.44
CA ALA A 199 -30.56 -21.68 34.65
C ALA A 199 -31.47 -21.78 33.40
N GLY A 200 -30.96 -22.38 32.32
CA GLY A 200 -31.65 -22.50 31.04
C GLY A 200 -31.48 -21.26 30.15
N PRO A 201 -31.99 -21.30 28.91
CA PRO A 201 -31.77 -20.24 27.92
C PRO A 201 -32.24 -18.85 28.37
N ILE A 202 -33.40 -18.77 29.04
CA ILE A 202 -33.97 -17.50 29.52
C ILE A 202 -33.15 -16.96 30.70
N GLY A 203 -32.79 -17.80 31.68
CA GLY A 203 -31.97 -17.39 32.82
C GLY A 203 -30.55 -16.96 32.40
N TYR A 204 -29.98 -17.61 31.39
CA TYR A 204 -28.70 -17.19 30.83
C TYR A 204 -28.80 -15.85 30.10
N LEU A 205 -29.86 -15.61 29.32
CA LEU A 205 -30.13 -14.32 28.69
C LEU A 205 -30.35 -13.20 29.72
N GLU A 206 -31.05 -13.48 30.83
CA GLU A 206 -31.20 -12.54 31.95
C GLU A 206 -29.86 -12.17 32.57
N TRP A 207 -28.99 -13.16 32.80
CA TRP A 207 -27.65 -12.94 33.30
C TRP A 207 -26.80 -12.08 32.34
N VAL A 208 -26.86 -12.36 31.03
CA VAL A 208 -26.15 -11.58 30.00
C VAL A 208 -26.66 -10.14 29.97
N CYS A 209 -27.98 -9.90 29.95
CA CYS A 209 -28.55 -8.56 29.97
C CYS A 209 -28.17 -7.78 31.24
N SER A 210 -28.11 -8.46 32.38
CA SER A 210 -27.70 -7.89 33.67
C SER A 210 -26.22 -7.47 33.69
N GLY A 211 -25.38 -8.09 32.85
CA GLY A 211 -23.99 -7.68 32.62
C GLY A 211 -23.83 -6.60 31.56
N LEU A 212 -24.51 -6.75 30.42
CA LEU A 212 -24.36 -5.90 29.22
C LEU A 212 -24.82 -4.46 29.45
N LEU A 213 -26.01 -4.28 30.03
CA LEU A 213 -26.62 -2.95 30.08
C LEU A 213 -25.87 -2.01 31.05
N PRO A 214 -25.45 -2.44 32.26
CA PRO A 214 -24.67 -1.59 33.14
C PRO A 214 -23.28 -1.26 32.57
N VAL A 215 -22.60 -2.19 31.90
CA VAL A 215 -21.28 -1.91 31.31
C VAL A 215 -21.39 -0.94 30.13
N HIS A 216 -22.45 -1.03 29.33
CA HIS A 216 -22.72 -0.04 28.28
C HIS A 216 -22.94 1.35 28.87
N GLU A 217 -23.82 1.51 29.86
CA GLU A 217 -24.05 2.81 30.50
C GLU A 217 -22.79 3.37 31.15
N HIS A 218 -21.99 2.53 31.81
CA HIS A 218 -20.71 2.95 32.36
C HIS A 218 -19.74 3.46 31.28
N LEU A 219 -19.64 2.77 30.15
CA LEU A 219 -18.80 3.20 29.03
C LEU A 219 -19.29 4.51 28.40
N ARG A 220 -20.61 4.76 28.38
CA ARG A 220 -21.19 6.03 27.90
C ARG A 220 -20.80 7.21 28.78
N GLU A 221 -20.66 6.99 30.09
CA GLU A 221 -20.14 7.99 31.03
C GLU A 221 -18.64 8.26 30.82
N VAL A 222 -17.86 7.21 30.51
CA VAL A 222 -16.42 7.32 30.24
C VAL A 222 -16.14 8.02 28.91
N ALA A 223 -16.87 7.64 27.86
CA ALA A 223 -16.77 8.19 26.52
C ALA A 223 -18.18 8.47 25.98
N PRO A 224 -18.55 9.74 25.76
CA PRO A 224 -19.89 10.08 25.29
C PRO A 224 -20.28 9.30 24.03
N HIS A 225 -21.49 8.73 24.06
CA HIS A 225 -22.10 7.96 22.98
C HIS A 225 -23.59 8.27 22.85
N GLY A 226 -24.04 8.42 21.61
CA GLY A 226 -25.43 8.74 21.30
C GLY A 226 -26.38 7.56 21.50
N GLU A 227 -25.88 6.33 21.36
CA GLU A 227 -26.68 5.13 21.54
C GLU A 227 -27.09 4.95 23.01
N THR A 228 -28.33 4.52 23.24
CA THR A 228 -28.86 4.22 24.59
C THR A 228 -28.90 2.71 24.82
N ALA A 229 -28.98 2.26 26.07
CA ALA A 229 -29.11 0.83 26.38
C ALA A 229 -30.25 0.11 25.63
N ASP A 230 -31.37 0.78 25.36
CA ASP A 230 -32.46 0.21 24.57
C ASP A 230 -32.18 0.23 23.07
N GLY A 231 -31.49 1.27 22.58
CA GLY A 231 -31.01 1.34 21.20
C GLY A 231 -30.00 0.24 20.89
N LEU A 232 -29.07 -0.01 21.83
CA LEU A 232 -28.12 -1.10 21.77
C LEU A 232 -28.82 -2.46 21.61
N LEU A 233 -29.85 -2.74 22.42
CA LEU A 233 -30.60 -3.99 22.31
C LEU A 233 -31.25 -4.14 20.93
N VAL A 234 -31.80 -3.06 20.36
CA VAL A 234 -32.38 -3.07 19.01
C VAL A 234 -31.31 -3.38 17.96
N HIS A 235 -30.19 -2.66 17.96
CA HIS A 235 -29.14 -2.85 16.96
C HIS A 235 -28.44 -4.21 17.11
N LEU A 236 -28.26 -4.71 18.34
CA LEU A 236 -27.77 -6.07 18.58
C LEU A 236 -28.70 -7.15 18.02
N LEU A 237 -30.03 -6.97 18.13
CA LEU A 237 -31.00 -7.90 17.53
C LEU A 237 -30.97 -7.82 15.99
N LEU A 238 -30.81 -6.62 15.42
CA LEU A 238 -30.74 -6.42 13.97
C LEU A 238 -29.45 -6.98 13.36
N GLN A 239 -28.28 -6.70 13.94
CA GLN A 239 -27.02 -7.25 13.48
C GLN A 239 -26.95 -8.78 13.68
N ALA A 240 -27.67 -9.31 14.67
CA ALA A 240 -27.86 -10.75 14.85
C ALA A 240 -28.75 -11.39 13.76
N GLY A 241 -29.26 -10.60 12.80
CA GLY A 241 -30.09 -11.06 11.69
C GLY A 241 -31.52 -11.43 12.07
N LEU A 242 -31.99 -11.03 13.26
CA LEU A 242 -33.35 -11.35 13.69
C LEU A 242 -34.38 -10.51 12.93
N LYS A 243 -35.52 -11.14 12.61
CA LYS A 243 -36.62 -10.49 11.88
C LYS A 243 -37.69 -9.90 12.78
N GLN A 244 -37.68 -10.29 14.05
CA GLN A 244 -38.64 -9.90 15.08
C GLN A 244 -37.95 -10.01 16.45
N VAL A 245 -38.43 -9.26 17.43
CA VAL A 245 -37.97 -9.37 18.82
C VAL A 245 -38.43 -10.73 19.39
N PRO A 246 -37.53 -11.56 19.95
CA PRO A 246 -37.89 -12.82 20.60
C PRO A 246 -38.84 -12.63 21.79
N ALA A 247 -39.86 -13.48 21.91
CA ALA A 247 -40.86 -13.40 22.98
C ALA A 247 -40.25 -13.65 24.37
N GLU A 248 -39.17 -14.41 24.44
CA GLU A 248 -38.44 -14.74 25.66
C GLU A 248 -37.82 -13.50 26.32
N LEU A 249 -37.54 -12.43 25.55
CA LEU A 249 -37.09 -11.15 26.12
C LEU A 249 -38.17 -10.49 26.99
N SER A 250 -39.45 -10.83 26.84
CA SER A 250 -40.52 -10.32 27.71
C SER A 250 -40.45 -10.83 29.15
N VAL A 251 -39.71 -11.94 29.37
CA VAL A 251 -39.46 -12.49 30.70
C VAL A 251 -38.21 -11.86 31.34
N VAL A 252 -37.26 -11.44 30.51
CA VAL A 252 -35.99 -10.83 30.93
C VAL A 252 -36.13 -9.33 31.17
N LEU A 253 -36.95 -8.65 30.36
CA LEU A 253 -37.23 -7.22 30.46
C LEU A 253 -38.56 -6.97 31.18
N THR A 254 -38.77 -5.76 31.69
CA THR A 254 -40.09 -5.36 32.20
C THR A 254 -41.11 -5.32 31.05
N GLU A 255 -42.39 -5.54 31.36
CA GLU A 255 -43.47 -5.53 30.35
C GLU A 255 -43.49 -4.23 29.54
N ASP A 256 -43.33 -3.08 30.22
CA ASP A 256 -43.25 -1.76 29.59
C ASP A 256 -42.03 -1.65 28.64
N ARG A 257 -40.85 -2.07 29.11
CA ARG A 257 -39.60 -1.98 28.33
C ARG A 257 -39.59 -2.91 27.12
N TYR A 258 -40.18 -4.10 27.25
CA TYR A 258 -40.37 -5.01 26.14
C TYR A 258 -41.34 -4.43 25.09
N GLY A 259 -42.42 -3.79 25.53
CA GLY A 259 -43.35 -3.08 24.65
C GLY A 259 -42.68 -1.96 23.86
N GLU A 260 -41.83 -1.15 24.51
CA GLU A 260 -41.04 -0.12 23.83
C GLU A 260 -40.03 -0.70 22.84
N LEU A 261 -39.36 -1.79 23.21
CA LEU A 261 -38.37 -2.47 22.36
C LEU A 261 -39.01 -2.97 21.05
N LEU A 262 -40.23 -3.51 21.11
CA LEU A 262 -40.97 -3.95 19.92
C LEU A 262 -41.21 -2.81 18.92
N GLY A 263 -41.62 -1.64 19.40
CA GLY A 263 -41.86 -0.47 18.55
C GLY A 263 -40.58 0.04 17.89
N ARG A 264 -39.52 0.23 18.70
CA ARG A 264 -38.22 0.73 18.21
C ARG A 264 -37.56 -0.24 17.23
N PHE A 265 -37.71 -1.54 17.45
CA PHE A 265 -37.18 -2.56 16.55
C PHE A 265 -37.85 -2.51 15.17
N GLU A 266 -39.18 -2.36 15.12
CA GLU A 266 -39.90 -2.22 13.83
C GLU A 266 -39.53 -0.93 13.10
N ASP A 267 -39.40 0.18 13.82
CA ASP A 267 -38.96 1.47 13.25
C ASP A 267 -37.54 1.37 12.67
N ALA A 268 -36.60 0.82 13.45
CA ALA A 268 -35.20 0.65 13.04
C ALA A 268 -35.03 -0.34 11.87
N ARG A 269 -35.82 -1.41 11.85
CA ARG A 269 -35.87 -2.36 10.73
C ARG A 269 -36.45 -1.74 9.45
N GLY A 270 -37.39 -0.79 9.60
CA GLY A 270 -37.95 -0.03 8.48
C GLY A 270 -37.02 1.05 7.93
N SER A 271 -36.08 1.54 8.74
CA SER A 271 -34.97 2.39 8.30
C SER A 271 -33.84 1.56 7.69
N SER A 272 -32.97 2.20 6.90
CA SER A 272 -31.80 1.57 6.28
C SER A 272 -30.69 1.29 7.29
N PHE A 273 -30.95 0.44 8.29
CA PHE A 273 -29.93 -0.01 9.24
C PHE A 273 -28.82 -0.77 8.48
N ASP A 274 -27.59 -0.30 8.62
CA ASP A 274 -26.40 -0.92 8.06
C ASP A 274 -25.52 -1.46 9.21
N PRO A 275 -25.35 -2.79 9.33
CA PRO A 275 -24.54 -3.38 10.40
C PRO A 275 -23.04 -3.05 10.29
N ASP A 276 -22.51 -2.77 9.09
CA ASP A 276 -21.12 -2.36 8.89
C ASP A 276 -20.89 -0.95 9.46
N GLU A 277 -21.81 -0.02 9.18
CA GLU A 277 -21.77 1.35 9.70
C GLU A 277 -21.90 1.37 11.23
N TRP A 278 -22.85 0.61 11.77
CA TRP A 278 -23.01 0.46 13.23
C TRP A 278 -21.76 -0.15 13.88
N CYS A 279 -21.19 -1.21 13.30
CA CYS A 279 -19.95 -1.82 13.80
C CYS A 279 -18.80 -0.81 13.84
N SER A 280 -18.65 0.01 12.79
CA SER A 280 -17.63 1.05 12.71
C SER A 280 -17.83 2.15 13.77
N ASP A 281 -19.07 2.59 13.98
CA ASP A 281 -19.42 3.57 15.01
C ASP A 281 -19.12 3.06 16.42
N GLU A 282 -19.52 1.81 16.72
CA GLU A 282 -19.23 1.16 18.00
C GLU A 282 -17.72 0.96 18.20
N TRP A 283 -16.98 0.58 17.16
CA TRP A 283 -15.53 0.45 17.22
C TRP A 283 -14.87 1.79 17.53
N ALA A 284 -15.26 2.86 16.83
CA ALA A 284 -14.75 4.20 17.06
C ALA A 284 -15.05 4.70 18.48
N TRP A 285 -16.24 4.40 19.00
CA TRP A 285 -16.60 4.72 20.39
C TRP A 285 -15.75 3.93 21.40
N LEU A 286 -15.60 2.62 21.23
CA LEU A 286 -14.74 1.79 22.07
C LEU A 286 -13.28 2.24 22.03
N GLY A 287 -12.79 2.73 20.88
CA GLY A 287 -11.47 3.35 20.76
C GLY A 287 -11.31 4.62 21.60
N ARG A 288 -12.35 5.47 21.70
CA ARG A 288 -12.36 6.64 22.59
C ARG A 288 -12.34 6.20 24.07
N ALA A 289 -13.14 5.21 24.43
CA ALA A 289 -13.17 4.66 25.79
C ALA A 289 -11.84 3.97 26.16
N LEU A 290 -11.20 3.29 25.20
CA LEU A 290 -9.87 2.72 25.34
C LEU A 290 -8.83 3.80 25.61
N GLY A 291 -8.88 4.93 24.87
CA GLY A 291 -8.05 6.11 25.10
C GLY A 291 -8.30 6.84 26.43
N ALA A 292 -9.44 6.59 27.09
CA ALA A 292 -9.76 7.07 28.44
C ALA A 292 -9.35 6.07 29.56
N GLY A 293 -9.01 4.83 29.19
CA GLY A 293 -8.38 3.83 30.07
C GLY A 293 -9.32 2.76 30.55
N ALA A 294 -10.52 2.69 29.98
CA ALA A 294 -11.56 1.75 30.35
C ALA A 294 -11.41 0.39 29.64
N VAL A 295 -10.19 -0.14 29.53
CA VAL A 295 -9.87 -1.35 28.76
C VAL A 295 -10.68 -2.57 29.24
N ASP A 296 -10.77 -2.77 30.56
CA ASP A 296 -11.55 -3.87 31.15
C ASP A 296 -13.05 -3.73 30.87
N ALA A 297 -13.58 -2.51 30.86
CA ALA A 297 -14.99 -2.26 30.56
C ALA A 297 -15.29 -2.48 29.06
N CYS A 298 -14.39 -2.06 28.15
CA CYS A 298 -14.51 -2.38 26.73
C CYS A 298 -14.50 -3.90 26.48
N ARG A 299 -13.58 -4.63 27.12
CA ARG A 299 -13.55 -6.10 27.06
C ARG A 299 -14.84 -6.72 27.59
N GLY A 300 -15.34 -6.24 28.72
CA GLY A 300 -16.59 -6.71 29.32
C GLY A 300 -17.81 -6.46 28.42
N TRP A 301 -17.86 -5.30 27.77
CA TRP A 301 -18.92 -4.96 26.82
C TRP A 301 -18.89 -5.88 25.59
N LEU A 302 -17.71 -6.08 24.99
CA LEU A 302 -17.53 -6.97 23.83
C LEU A 302 -17.93 -8.42 24.13
N ASP A 303 -17.51 -8.96 25.29
CA ASP A 303 -17.89 -10.32 25.71
C ASP A 303 -19.41 -10.44 25.92
N MET A 304 -20.03 -9.49 26.61
CA MET A 304 -21.47 -9.53 26.85
C MET A 304 -22.31 -9.31 25.58
N ALA A 305 -21.85 -8.48 24.64
CA ALA A 305 -22.52 -8.27 23.36
C ALA A 305 -22.48 -9.54 22.49
N ALA A 306 -21.33 -10.24 22.47
CA ALA A 306 -21.19 -11.52 21.76
C ALA A 306 -22.11 -12.59 22.37
N ARG A 307 -22.13 -12.68 23.71
CA ARG A 307 -23.04 -13.59 24.43
C ARG A 307 -24.50 -13.27 24.17
N PHE A 308 -24.88 -11.99 24.15
CA PHE A 308 -26.26 -11.58 23.87
C PHE A 308 -26.68 -12.05 22.48
N THR A 309 -25.84 -11.79 21.47
CA THR A 309 -26.04 -12.23 20.08
C THR A 309 -26.23 -13.74 20.00
N GLY A 310 -25.33 -14.52 20.62
CA GLY A 310 -25.42 -15.98 20.64
C GLY A 310 -26.66 -16.51 21.37
N CYS A 311 -27.07 -15.86 22.47
CA CYS A 311 -28.30 -16.19 23.18
C CYS A 311 -29.53 -16.00 22.29
N VAL A 312 -29.71 -14.81 21.72
CA VAL A 312 -30.93 -14.47 20.96
C VAL A 312 -31.05 -15.28 19.67
N GLN A 313 -29.93 -15.64 19.03
CA GLN A 313 -29.90 -16.56 17.88
C GLN A 313 -30.15 -18.02 18.25
N GLY A 314 -29.88 -18.40 19.51
CA GLY A 314 -30.11 -19.74 20.04
C GLY A 314 -31.54 -20.03 20.46
N LEU A 315 -32.32 -18.99 20.79
CA LEU A 315 -33.67 -19.11 21.35
C LEU A 315 -34.64 -19.92 20.44
N PRO A 316 -35.55 -20.71 21.04
CA PRO A 316 -35.75 -20.94 22.48
C PRO A 316 -34.75 -21.94 23.10
N GLY A 317 -33.76 -22.40 22.33
CA GLY A 317 -32.71 -23.32 22.77
C GLY A 317 -31.52 -22.61 23.43
N PRO A 318 -30.45 -23.36 23.76
CA PRO A 318 -29.23 -22.77 24.33
C PRO A 318 -28.55 -21.81 23.36
N ALA A 319 -27.69 -20.94 23.88
CA ALA A 319 -26.87 -20.03 23.08
C ALA A 319 -26.11 -20.77 21.97
N ARG A 320 -25.99 -20.13 20.81
CA ARG A 320 -25.23 -20.63 19.67
C ARG A 320 -23.98 -19.79 19.44
N SER A 321 -23.06 -20.29 18.62
CA SER A 321 -21.96 -19.47 18.11
C SER A 321 -22.57 -18.30 17.33
N PRO A 322 -22.23 -17.03 17.65
CA PRO A 322 -22.74 -15.87 16.94
C PRO A 322 -22.38 -15.90 15.45
N ASP A 323 -23.35 -15.70 14.54
CA ASP A 323 -23.14 -15.64 13.08
C ASP A 323 -24.32 -14.93 12.35
N PRO A 324 -24.10 -13.85 11.57
CA PRO A 324 -22.85 -13.11 11.38
C PRO A 324 -22.45 -12.35 12.65
N VAL A 325 -21.17 -11.95 12.75
CA VAL A 325 -20.68 -11.15 13.88
C VAL A 325 -20.21 -9.78 13.44
N TRP A 326 -20.98 -8.76 13.77
CA TRP A 326 -20.67 -7.35 13.53
C TRP A 326 -20.20 -6.64 14.81
N ILE A 327 -19.63 -7.40 15.75
CA ILE A 327 -19.08 -6.87 17.00
C ILE A 327 -17.58 -6.66 16.80
N PRO A 328 -17.02 -5.46 17.08
CA PRO A 328 -15.66 -5.08 16.68
C PRO A 328 -14.56 -5.64 17.61
N VAL A 329 -14.55 -6.96 17.84
CA VAL A 329 -13.56 -7.62 18.71
C VAL A 329 -12.16 -7.55 18.10
N GLY A 330 -12.01 -7.89 16.80
CA GLY A 330 -10.72 -7.86 16.10
C GLY A 330 -10.11 -6.46 16.04
N GLY A 331 -10.89 -5.48 15.57
CA GLY A 331 -10.45 -4.07 15.53
C GLY A 331 -10.05 -3.53 16.91
N PHE A 332 -10.77 -3.91 17.97
CA PHE A 332 -10.39 -3.56 19.34
C PHE A 332 -9.05 -4.18 19.78
N GLN A 333 -8.79 -5.45 19.42
CA GLN A 333 -7.52 -6.12 19.75
C GLN A 333 -6.33 -5.45 19.04
N ASP A 334 -6.52 -5.09 17.78
CA ASP A 334 -5.54 -4.33 17.00
C ASP A 334 -5.24 -2.99 17.64
N ASP A 335 -6.26 -2.27 18.10
CA ASP A 335 -6.07 -1.00 18.81
C ASP A 335 -5.32 -1.19 20.13
N VAL A 336 -5.62 -2.24 20.91
CA VAL A 336 -4.89 -2.56 22.15
C VAL A 336 -3.41 -2.83 21.84
N ARG A 337 -3.11 -3.68 20.85
CA ARG A 337 -1.72 -3.97 20.46
C ARG A 337 -1.03 -2.72 19.95
N ARG A 338 -1.67 -1.97 19.05
CA ARG A 338 -1.10 -0.77 18.45
C ARG A 338 -0.80 0.33 19.47
N LEU A 339 -1.70 0.56 20.42
CA LEU A 339 -1.56 1.63 21.42
C LEU A 339 -0.58 1.26 22.54
N PHE A 340 -0.57 0.00 22.98
CA PHE A 340 0.11 -0.41 24.21
C PHE A 340 1.38 -1.26 24.01
N THR A 341 1.68 -1.74 22.79
CA THR A 341 2.93 -2.49 22.54
C THR A 341 4.16 -1.61 22.81
N PRO A 342 5.05 -2.02 23.74
CA PRO A 342 6.31 -1.32 23.97
C PRO A 342 7.27 -1.58 22.80
N ARG A 343 7.64 -0.53 22.05
CA ARG A 343 8.69 -0.67 21.02
C ARG A 343 10.02 -1.00 21.71
N ARG A 344 10.55 -2.21 21.47
CA ARG A 344 11.93 -2.57 21.85
C ARG A 344 12.88 -1.59 21.17
N ARG A 345 13.57 -0.77 21.98
CA ARG A 345 14.75 -0.03 21.51
C ARG A 345 15.80 -1.07 21.10
N VAL A 346 16.01 -1.24 19.81
CA VAL A 346 17.21 -1.93 19.31
C VAL A 346 18.38 -0.99 19.58
N ALA A 347 18.95 -1.10 20.78
CA ALA A 347 20.19 -0.42 21.11
C ALA A 347 21.27 -0.97 20.17
N ASN A 348 21.82 -0.11 19.32
CA ASN A 348 22.97 -0.46 18.50
C ASN A 348 24.10 -0.92 19.44
N PRO A 349 24.54 -2.19 19.40
CA PRO A 349 25.59 -2.69 20.29
C PRO A 349 26.91 -1.92 20.16
N LEU A 350 27.15 -1.29 19.01
CA LEU A 350 28.33 -0.45 18.77
C LEU A 350 28.27 0.87 19.56
N ALA A 351 27.09 1.39 19.87
CA ALA A 351 26.95 2.62 20.66
C ALA A 351 27.43 2.44 22.11
N ALA A 352 27.35 1.23 22.66
CA ALA A 352 27.91 0.91 23.98
C ALA A 352 29.44 0.78 23.97
N SER A 353 30.05 0.55 22.80
CA SER A 353 31.50 0.40 22.62
C SER A 353 32.23 1.71 22.30
N LEU A 354 31.50 2.74 21.87
CA LEU A 354 32.02 4.08 21.63
C LEU A 354 31.83 4.90 22.92
N GLY A 355 32.92 5.00 23.69
CA GLY A 355 32.92 5.66 25.01
C GLY A 355 32.20 7.01 25.02
N THR A 356 31.41 7.22 26.08
CA THR A 356 30.70 8.47 26.35
C THR A 356 31.65 9.65 26.34
N ALA A 357 31.47 10.55 25.37
CA ALA A 357 32.15 11.84 25.39
C ALA A 357 31.74 12.59 26.68
N PRO A 358 32.69 13.12 27.46
CA PRO A 358 32.35 13.77 28.72
C PRO A 358 31.54 15.05 28.44
N ALA A 359 30.40 15.16 29.12
CA ALA A 359 29.55 16.34 29.11
C ALA A 359 30.38 17.59 29.45
N ARG A 360 30.51 18.51 28.48
CA ARG A 360 31.17 19.81 28.70
C ARG A 360 30.37 20.59 29.74
N ARG A 361 31.04 21.01 30.81
CA ARG A 361 30.50 21.95 31.80
C ARG A 361 30.10 23.25 31.12
N ARG A 362 28.83 23.65 31.30
CA ARG A 362 28.26 24.96 30.93
C ARG A 362 29.09 26.08 31.58
N GLY A 363 29.78 26.85 30.75
CA GLY A 363 30.29 28.16 31.10
C GLY A 363 29.29 29.21 30.66
N ASP A 364 28.98 30.12 31.58
CA ASP A 364 28.12 31.28 31.43
C ASP A 364 28.61 32.19 30.28
N ARG A 365 28.00 32.04 29.11
CA ARG A 365 28.08 32.98 27.98
C ARG A 365 26.76 32.91 27.22
N THR A 366 26.01 34.00 27.25
CA THR A 366 25.03 34.35 26.20
C THR A 366 25.78 34.42 24.88
N ALA A 367 25.94 33.27 24.21
CA ALA A 367 26.45 33.23 22.85
C ALA A 367 25.33 33.77 21.95
N GLU A 368 25.63 34.84 21.21
CA GLU A 368 24.80 35.23 20.06
C GLU A 368 24.57 33.97 19.21
N ILE A 369 23.30 33.62 18.97
CA ILE A 369 22.99 32.54 18.04
C ILE A 369 23.33 33.09 16.66
N GLU A 370 24.37 32.56 16.05
CA GLU A 370 24.67 32.80 14.64
C GLU A 370 23.63 31.99 13.85
N THR A 371 22.56 32.66 13.38
CA THR A 371 21.51 32.05 12.56
C THR A 371 21.75 32.32 11.09
N ASP A 372 21.38 31.37 10.24
CA ASP A 372 21.41 31.56 8.78
C ASP A 372 20.10 32.12 8.21
N LEU A 373 19.14 32.46 9.10
CA LEU A 373 17.84 33.00 8.72
C LEU A 373 17.93 34.45 8.25
N ILE A 374 17.48 34.70 7.03
CA ILE A 374 17.54 36.02 6.41
C ILE A 374 16.22 36.75 6.62
N GLY A 375 16.25 37.96 7.17
CA GLY A 375 15.08 38.85 7.23
C GLY A 375 13.93 38.36 8.12
N GLN A 376 14.21 37.48 9.09
CA GLN A 376 13.21 36.97 10.05
C GLN A 376 13.53 37.39 11.50
N PRO A 377 13.43 38.69 11.84
CA PRO A 377 13.83 39.19 13.16
C PRO A 377 13.04 38.56 14.32
N ASP A 378 11.73 38.34 14.13
CA ASP A 378 10.87 37.76 15.17
C ASP A 378 11.19 36.28 15.42
N VAL A 379 11.55 35.54 14.37
CA VAL A 379 12.03 34.16 14.48
C VAL A 379 13.37 34.11 15.20
N VAL A 380 14.31 35.00 14.85
CA VAL A 380 15.62 35.07 15.51
C VAL A 380 15.47 35.42 17.00
N ALA A 381 14.58 36.33 17.35
CA ALA A 381 14.27 36.64 18.74
C ALA A 381 13.71 35.41 19.48
N ALA A 382 12.78 34.67 18.86
CA ALA A 382 12.23 33.45 19.44
C ALA A 382 13.29 32.34 19.59
N LEU A 383 14.23 32.20 18.64
CA LEU A 383 15.36 31.27 18.76
C LEU A 383 16.28 31.67 19.92
N ALA A 384 16.52 32.96 20.13
CA ALA A 384 17.29 33.48 21.27
C ALA A 384 16.64 33.12 22.60
N ASP A 385 15.32 33.31 22.71
CA ASP A 385 14.54 32.93 23.88
C ASP A 385 14.56 31.41 24.12
N ILE A 386 14.36 30.63 23.05
CA ILE A 386 14.47 29.17 23.09
C ILE A 386 15.85 28.79 23.60
N ALA A 387 16.95 29.32 23.04
CA ALA A 387 18.32 28.99 23.43
C ALA A 387 18.70 29.42 24.84
N ALA A 388 18.06 30.45 25.39
CA ALA A 388 18.24 30.91 26.76
C ALA A 388 17.43 30.09 27.79
N GLY A 389 16.26 29.56 27.41
CA GLY A 389 15.38 28.81 28.32
C GLY A 389 15.62 27.30 28.31
N ASP A 390 15.51 26.60 29.44
CA ASP A 390 15.72 25.14 29.54
C ASP A 390 14.42 24.30 29.41
N GLY A 391 13.29 24.91 29.05
CA GLY A 391 11.97 24.25 28.95
C GLY A 391 11.67 23.59 27.59
N PRO A 392 10.52 22.90 27.45
CA PRO A 392 10.09 22.30 26.19
C PRO A 392 9.87 23.39 25.13
N VAL A 393 10.20 23.07 23.88
CA VAL A 393 9.98 24.00 22.76
C VAL A 393 8.55 23.82 22.27
N ARG A 394 7.76 24.90 22.30
CA ARG A 394 6.39 24.94 21.77
C ARG A 394 6.25 26.17 20.89
N LEU A 395 6.61 26.02 19.62
CA LEU A 395 6.70 27.14 18.67
C LEU A 395 5.70 26.93 17.53
N MET A 396 4.96 27.98 17.16
CA MET A 396 4.08 27.98 16.00
C MET A 396 4.54 29.07 15.03
N LEU A 397 5.05 28.66 13.87
CA LEU A 397 5.52 29.54 12.81
C LEU A 397 4.40 29.80 11.81
N VAL A 398 3.92 31.05 11.75
CA VAL A 398 2.77 31.44 10.92
C VAL A 398 3.22 32.36 9.81
N GLY A 399 2.89 32.05 8.57
CA GLY A 399 3.10 32.97 7.46
C GLY A 399 3.19 32.26 6.12
N PRO A 400 3.37 33.01 5.02
CA PRO A 400 3.29 32.46 3.68
C PRO A 400 4.35 31.38 3.41
N ASP A 401 4.04 30.49 2.48
CA ASP A 401 4.99 29.54 1.94
C ASP A 401 6.30 30.18 1.45
N GLY A 402 7.41 29.54 1.79
CA GLY A 402 8.73 29.93 1.32
C GLY A 402 9.34 31.14 2.03
N THR A 403 8.85 31.58 3.20
CA THR A 403 9.49 32.60 4.05
C THR A 403 10.65 32.05 4.91
N GLY A 404 10.95 30.75 4.80
CA GLY A 404 11.97 30.07 5.61
C GLY A 404 11.41 29.35 6.85
N LYS A 405 10.09 29.16 6.96
CA LYS A 405 9.44 28.39 8.06
C LYS A 405 10.12 27.04 8.34
N ARG A 406 10.45 26.29 7.29
CA ARG A 406 11.11 24.97 7.40
C ARG A 406 12.57 25.09 7.83
N ASP A 407 13.30 26.07 7.32
CA ASP A 407 14.68 26.34 7.71
C ASP A 407 14.75 26.76 9.19
N ALA A 408 13.78 27.56 9.65
CA ALA A 408 13.64 27.92 11.05
C ALA A 408 13.35 26.72 11.95
N ALA A 409 12.47 25.79 11.53
CA ALA A 409 12.24 24.55 12.26
C ALA A 409 13.51 23.67 12.34
N GLN A 410 14.35 23.69 11.31
CA GLN A 410 15.63 22.99 11.30
C GLN A 410 16.64 23.62 12.28
N GLU A 411 16.73 24.95 12.33
CA GLU A 411 17.54 25.68 13.32
C GLU A 411 17.09 25.39 14.76
N VAL A 412 15.77 25.30 15.00
CA VAL A 412 15.23 24.84 16.29
C VAL A 412 15.69 23.41 16.58
N ALA A 413 15.64 22.50 15.61
CA ALA A 413 16.09 21.12 15.78
C ALA A 413 17.57 21.07 16.19
N GLU A 414 18.43 21.85 15.55
CA GLU A 414 19.86 21.92 15.91
C GLU A 414 20.10 22.49 17.31
N LEU A 415 19.36 23.55 17.70
CA LEU A 415 19.45 24.13 19.04
C LEU A 415 19.01 23.13 20.12
N VAL A 416 17.95 22.38 19.85
CA VAL A 416 17.43 21.34 20.75
C VAL A 416 18.39 20.14 20.80
N GLN A 417 19.02 19.76 19.69
CA GLN A 417 20.07 18.72 19.69
C GLN A 417 21.30 19.11 20.51
N ARG A 418 21.74 20.37 20.45
CA ARG A 418 22.82 20.89 21.31
C ARG A 418 22.50 20.80 22.82
N ARG A 419 21.23 20.60 23.19
CA ARG A 419 20.77 20.43 24.58
C ARG A 419 20.70 18.96 25.03
N GLY A 420 21.08 18.01 24.19
CA GLY A 420 21.13 16.59 24.53
C GLY A 420 20.02 15.72 23.92
N ILE A 421 19.24 16.26 22.99
CA ILE A 421 18.31 15.49 22.15
C ILE A 421 19.13 14.82 21.04
N MET A 422 19.06 13.50 20.94
CA MET A 422 20.03 12.72 20.16
C MET A 422 19.56 12.41 18.73
N GLU A 423 18.26 12.53 18.45
CA GLU A 423 17.66 12.09 17.19
C GLU A 423 17.25 13.25 16.26
N PRO A 424 17.19 13.01 14.94
CA PRO A 424 16.72 14.00 13.96
C PRO A 424 15.22 14.32 14.15
N PRO A 425 14.76 15.51 13.72
CA PRO A 425 13.35 15.90 13.85
C PRO A 425 12.42 14.98 13.05
N LEU A 426 11.26 14.65 13.63
CA LEU A 426 10.17 13.95 12.93
C LEU A 426 9.27 14.96 12.23
N TRP A 427 9.05 14.78 10.93
CA TRP A 427 8.16 15.64 10.15
C TRP A 427 6.83 14.95 9.87
N LEU A 428 5.73 15.58 10.27
CA LEU A 428 4.36 15.15 10.02
C LEU A 428 3.71 16.16 9.07
N ALA A 429 3.30 15.72 7.88
CA ALA A 429 2.62 16.58 6.89
C ALA A 429 1.10 16.42 6.98
N GLY A 430 0.33 17.43 6.57
CA GLY A 430 -1.15 17.41 6.60
C GLY A 430 -1.80 16.18 5.97
N ASP A 431 -1.30 15.74 4.81
CA ASP A 431 -1.79 14.54 4.10
C ASP A 431 -1.63 13.23 4.89
N PHE A 432 -0.81 13.23 5.95
CA PHE A 432 -0.57 12.05 6.78
C PHE A 432 -1.82 11.59 7.55
N PHE A 433 -2.79 12.49 7.76
CA PHE A 433 -4.01 12.22 8.52
C PHE A 433 -5.29 12.28 7.68
N ALA A 434 -5.27 12.95 6.52
CA ALA A 434 -6.46 13.26 5.71
C ALA A 434 -7.24 12.07 5.12
N ALA A 435 -6.72 10.83 5.24
CA ALA A 435 -7.37 9.61 4.76
C ALA A 435 -7.53 8.54 5.84
N LYS A 436 -7.30 8.92 7.11
CA LYS A 436 -7.39 8.02 8.26
C LYS A 436 -8.69 8.25 8.99
N GLU A 437 -9.32 7.17 9.43
CA GLU A 437 -10.40 7.25 10.40
C GLU A 437 -9.96 7.99 11.66
N VAL A 438 -10.92 8.58 12.37
CA VAL A 438 -10.65 9.43 13.56
C VAL A 438 -9.82 8.68 14.61
N SER A 439 -10.15 7.42 14.87
CA SER A 439 -9.41 6.52 15.78
C SER A 439 -7.99 6.30 15.28
N ALA A 440 -7.81 6.03 13.99
CA ALA A 440 -6.51 5.77 13.38
C ALA A 440 -5.60 7.01 13.39
N ALA A 441 -6.16 8.19 13.10
CA ALA A 441 -5.47 9.47 13.10
C ALA A 441 -5.01 9.88 14.50
N THR A 442 -5.93 9.86 15.48
CA THR A 442 -5.63 10.22 16.87
C THR A 442 -4.63 9.26 17.53
N SER A 443 -4.78 7.95 17.29
CA SER A 443 -3.85 6.92 17.77
C SER A 443 -2.45 7.10 17.18
N GLN A 444 -2.36 7.41 15.88
CA GLN A 444 -1.07 7.65 15.25
C GLN A 444 -0.38 8.89 15.81
N LEU A 445 -1.12 10.01 15.93
CA LEU A 445 -0.57 11.25 16.48
C LEU A 445 -0.02 11.04 17.90
N TYR A 446 -0.75 10.30 18.73
CA TYR A 446 -0.30 9.93 20.07
C TYR A 446 0.99 9.09 20.04
N ALA A 447 1.04 8.07 19.19
CA ALA A 447 2.21 7.20 19.05
C ALA A 447 3.45 8.00 18.60
N GLU A 448 3.32 8.86 17.60
CA GLU A 448 4.43 9.69 17.10
C GLU A 448 4.92 10.68 18.15
N ALA A 449 4.01 11.33 18.86
CA ALA A 449 4.36 12.25 19.93
C ALA A 449 5.01 11.55 21.13
N ARG A 450 4.54 10.36 21.51
CA ARG A 450 5.20 9.52 22.52
C ARG A 450 6.62 9.14 22.10
N ASP A 451 6.83 8.83 20.82
CA ASP A 451 8.15 8.51 20.28
C ASP A 451 9.07 9.75 20.20
N CYS A 452 8.50 10.96 20.17
CA CYS A 452 9.26 12.20 20.18
C CYS A 452 9.62 12.71 21.58
N ALA A 453 8.76 12.50 22.57
CA ALA A 453 8.90 13.03 23.93
C ALA A 453 10.30 12.76 24.53
N GLY A 454 11.03 13.83 24.85
CA GLY A 454 12.39 13.77 25.42
C GLY A 454 13.50 13.23 24.49
N VAL A 455 13.18 12.84 23.25
CA VAL A 455 14.11 12.11 22.35
C VAL A 455 14.37 12.83 21.02
N ARG A 456 13.36 13.49 20.44
CA ARG A 456 13.46 14.26 19.18
C ARG A 456 12.43 15.38 19.11
N LEU A 457 12.69 16.36 18.25
CA LEU A 457 11.72 17.42 17.92
C LEU A 457 10.62 16.87 16.99
N MET A 458 9.35 17.15 17.31
CA MET A 458 8.22 16.88 16.41
C MET A 458 7.88 18.15 15.61
N VAL A 459 7.82 18.05 14.28
CA VAL A 459 7.44 19.16 13.38
C VAL A 459 6.14 18.79 12.67
N ILE A 460 5.09 19.58 12.88
CA ILE A 460 3.79 19.40 12.21
C ILE A 460 3.63 20.49 11.14
N ASP A 461 3.55 20.09 9.88
CA ASP A 461 3.41 20.97 8.72
C ASP A 461 1.96 20.97 8.22
N GLY A 462 1.27 22.10 8.38
CA GLY A 462 -0.14 22.28 7.96
C GLY A 462 -1.18 21.90 9.01
N LEU A 463 -0.92 22.13 10.30
CA LEU A 463 -1.89 21.81 11.37
C LEU A 463 -3.22 22.58 11.21
N ASP A 464 -3.17 23.77 10.64
CA ASP A 464 -4.33 24.62 10.35
C ASP A 464 -5.22 24.08 9.22
N ASP A 465 -4.63 23.40 8.24
CA ASP A 465 -5.37 22.65 7.23
C ASP A 465 -5.97 21.38 7.85
N MET A 466 -5.18 20.67 8.66
CA MET A 466 -5.64 19.47 9.39
C MET A 466 -6.80 19.77 10.33
N SER A 467 -6.80 20.92 11.00
CA SER A 467 -7.85 21.30 11.95
C SER A 467 -9.22 21.52 11.30
N HIS A 468 -9.26 21.73 9.98
CA HIS A 468 -10.47 21.98 9.20
C HIS A 468 -10.96 20.74 8.43
N ASP A 469 -10.29 19.59 8.61
CA ASP A 469 -10.77 18.31 8.08
C ASP A 469 -12.10 17.91 8.75
N THR A 470 -13.13 17.65 7.93
CA THR A 470 -14.49 17.40 8.41
C THR A 470 -14.67 16.07 9.12
N GLN A 471 -13.74 15.12 8.97
CA GLN A 471 -13.84 13.81 9.63
C GLN A 471 -13.04 13.77 10.95
N SER A 472 -11.80 14.25 10.94
CA SER A 472 -10.83 14.00 12.02
C SER A 472 -10.21 15.25 12.64
N GLY A 473 -10.44 16.44 12.07
CA GLY A 473 -9.71 17.66 12.43
C GLY A 473 -9.84 18.06 13.91
N GLU A 474 -11.06 18.10 14.44
CA GLU A 474 -11.30 18.44 15.85
C GLU A 474 -10.65 17.42 16.80
N ALA A 475 -10.76 16.13 16.48
CA ALA A 475 -10.19 15.05 17.28
C ALA A 475 -8.66 15.06 17.27
N ILE A 476 -8.03 15.38 16.14
CA ILE A 476 -6.57 15.53 16.00
C ILE A 476 -6.08 16.69 16.85
N VAL A 477 -6.75 17.85 16.77
CA VAL A 477 -6.42 19.05 17.54
C VAL A 477 -6.56 18.77 19.05
N GLU A 478 -7.67 18.15 19.46
CA GLU A 478 -7.90 17.78 20.86
C GLU A 478 -6.89 16.72 21.34
N GLN A 479 -6.50 15.77 20.48
CA GLN A 479 -5.50 14.78 20.84
C GLN A 479 -4.12 15.38 20.97
N LEU A 480 -3.73 16.34 20.13
CA LEU A 480 -2.47 17.08 20.30
C LEU A 480 -2.47 17.84 21.63
N HIS A 481 -3.60 18.46 21.99
CA HIS A 481 -3.77 19.15 23.27
C HIS A 481 -3.53 18.21 24.45
N ARG A 482 -4.24 17.08 24.50
CA ARG A 482 -4.06 16.05 25.53
C ARG A 482 -2.64 15.48 25.58
N THR A 483 -1.99 15.36 24.43
CA THR A 483 -0.64 14.81 24.35
C THR A 483 0.41 15.77 24.90
N LEU A 484 0.26 17.08 24.68
CA LEU A 484 1.11 18.11 25.28
C LEU A 484 0.96 18.18 26.81
N ASP A 485 -0.21 17.77 27.34
CA ASP A 485 -0.47 17.66 28.77
C ASP A 485 0.12 16.38 29.37
N ALA A 486 0.14 15.29 28.60
CA ALA A 486 0.69 14.02 29.03
C ALA A 486 2.23 13.97 28.96
N HIS A 487 2.84 14.79 28.12
CA HIS A 487 4.29 14.80 27.86
C HIS A 487 4.88 16.21 27.99
N ASP A 488 5.26 16.57 29.22
CA ASP A 488 5.87 17.88 29.54
C ASP A 488 7.24 18.10 28.87
N ASP A 489 7.90 17.02 28.43
CA ASP A 489 9.20 17.01 27.73
C ASP A 489 9.07 16.90 26.20
N LEU A 490 7.84 17.04 25.67
CA LEU A 490 7.62 17.02 24.23
C LEU A 490 7.96 18.37 23.59
N HIS A 491 8.91 18.35 22.65
CA HIS A 491 9.27 19.50 21.83
C HIS A 491 8.48 19.47 20.52
N VAL A 492 7.72 20.54 20.24
CA VAL A 492 6.86 20.66 19.05
C VAL A 492 7.07 21.99 18.35
N VAL A 493 7.25 21.93 17.02
CA VAL A 493 7.15 23.07 16.11
C VAL A 493 5.97 22.84 15.16
N VAL A 494 5.08 23.82 15.04
CA VAL A 494 3.96 23.80 14.10
C VAL A 494 4.20 24.82 13.01
N LEU A 495 3.99 24.45 11.75
CA LEU A 495 4.06 25.34 10.60
C LEU A 495 2.65 25.56 10.06
N CYS A 496 2.24 26.83 9.95
CA CYS A 496 0.91 27.20 9.49
C CYS A 496 0.95 28.25 8.38
N GLU A 497 -0.10 28.26 7.56
CA GLU A 497 -0.34 29.32 6.57
C GLU A 497 -0.83 30.62 7.26
N PRO A 498 -0.85 31.77 6.55
CA PRO A 498 -1.37 33.02 7.12
C PRO A 498 -2.77 32.85 7.74
N GLY A 499 -2.93 33.32 8.97
CA GLY A 499 -4.17 33.17 9.76
C GLY A 499 -4.40 31.76 10.31
N GLY A 500 -3.44 30.84 10.21
CA GLY A 500 -3.58 29.47 10.71
C GLY A 500 -3.70 29.39 12.24
N ASP A 501 -3.11 30.34 12.97
CA ASP A 501 -3.28 30.41 14.43
C ASP A 501 -4.72 30.79 14.83
N GLU A 502 -5.38 31.65 14.05
CA GLU A 502 -6.79 31.99 14.26
C GLU A 502 -7.68 30.78 13.97
N ARG A 503 -7.42 30.08 12.86
CA ARG A 503 -8.08 28.83 12.46
C ARG A 503 -7.98 27.74 13.54
N ILE A 504 -6.79 27.52 14.11
CA ILE A 504 -6.61 26.55 15.20
C ILE A 504 -7.32 27.01 16.47
N ARG A 505 -7.31 28.32 16.76
CA ARG A 505 -7.98 28.90 17.93
C ARG A 505 -9.50 28.77 17.86
N GLU A 506 -10.09 28.80 16.66
CA GLU A 506 -11.53 28.57 16.46
C GLU A 506 -11.93 27.13 16.83
N VAL A 507 -11.08 26.14 16.56
CA VAL A 507 -11.32 24.73 16.88
C VAL A 507 -11.00 24.42 18.35
N ASN A 508 -9.82 24.80 18.83
CA ASN A 508 -9.41 24.64 20.22
C ASN A 508 -8.59 25.85 20.71
N PRO A 509 -9.23 26.79 21.44
CA PRO A 509 -8.54 27.96 21.99
C PRO A 509 -7.41 27.61 22.97
N ALA A 510 -7.56 26.52 23.74
CA ALA A 510 -6.61 26.12 24.75
C ALA A 510 -5.31 25.59 24.12
N LEU A 511 -5.39 24.88 23.00
CA LEU A 511 -4.22 24.43 22.26
C LEU A 511 -3.42 25.60 21.71
N ALA A 512 -4.07 26.59 21.08
CA ALA A 512 -3.40 27.75 20.52
C ALA A 512 -2.57 28.52 21.57
N LEU A 513 -3.07 28.58 22.82
CA LEU A 513 -2.37 29.21 23.95
C LEU A 513 -1.16 28.42 24.47
N ARG A 514 -0.99 27.15 24.07
CA ARG A 514 0.19 26.34 24.44
C ARG A 514 1.43 26.68 23.61
N PHE A 515 1.29 27.39 22.49
CA PHE A 515 2.37 27.71 21.57
C PHE A 515 2.78 29.19 21.65
N GLN A 516 4.09 29.44 21.55
CA GLN A 516 4.61 30.76 21.19
C GLN A 516 4.37 30.96 19.69
N ILE A 517 3.45 31.86 19.34
CA ILE A 517 3.12 32.17 17.96
C ILE A 517 4.11 33.20 17.43
N VAL A 518 4.79 32.89 16.32
CA VAL A 518 5.81 33.74 15.72
C VAL A 518 5.53 33.91 14.23
N PRO A 519 5.29 35.15 13.76
CA PRO A 519 5.04 35.41 12.36
C PRO A 519 6.33 35.34 11.53
N THR A 520 6.21 34.86 10.30
CA THR A 520 7.26 34.93 9.28
C THR A 520 6.92 35.97 8.22
N HIS A 521 7.95 36.67 7.76
CA HIS A 521 7.81 37.81 6.87
C HIS A 521 8.23 37.46 5.44
N PRO A 522 7.56 37.99 4.41
CA PRO A 522 8.07 37.94 3.04
C PRO A 522 9.48 38.57 2.96
N PHE A 523 10.37 37.98 2.16
CA PHE A 523 11.71 38.54 1.99
C PHE A 523 11.67 39.92 1.32
N THR A 524 12.48 40.84 1.82
CA THR A 524 12.72 42.13 1.18
C THR A 524 13.65 41.99 -0.03
N ALA A 525 13.80 43.04 -0.83
CA ALA A 525 14.79 43.06 -1.91
C ALA A 525 16.22 42.80 -1.39
N GLU A 526 16.55 43.30 -0.19
CA GLU A 526 17.81 43.02 0.47
C GLU A 526 17.92 41.56 0.92
N GLY A 527 16.85 40.99 1.47
CA GLY A 527 16.81 39.57 1.84
C GLY A 527 16.97 38.64 0.63
N HIS A 528 16.32 38.95 -0.48
CA HIS A 528 16.51 38.22 -1.74
C HIS A 528 17.91 38.39 -2.33
N ALA A 529 18.48 39.59 -2.24
CA ALA A 529 19.86 39.84 -2.67
C ALA A 529 20.85 38.99 -1.87
N GLU A 530 20.64 38.84 -0.57
CA GLU A 530 21.47 38.01 0.30
C GLU A 530 21.29 36.50 0.03
N LEU A 531 20.06 36.03 -0.18
CA LEU A 531 19.80 34.65 -0.63
C LEU A 531 20.52 34.34 -1.94
N PHE A 532 20.45 35.26 -2.91
CA PHE A 532 21.16 35.13 -4.18
C PHE A 532 22.69 35.17 -3.98
N ASN A 533 23.20 36.05 -3.12
CA ASN A 533 24.62 36.17 -2.78
C ASN A 533 25.19 34.86 -2.20
N ARG A 534 24.47 34.24 -1.26
CA ARG A 534 24.86 32.94 -0.70
C ARG A 534 24.85 31.84 -1.76
N ALA A 535 23.82 31.83 -2.61
CA ALA A 535 23.67 30.85 -3.69
C ALA A 535 24.81 30.93 -4.73
N ILE A 536 25.26 32.13 -5.12
CA ILE A 536 26.40 32.27 -6.05
C ILE A 536 27.73 31.89 -5.39
N GLN A 537 27.91 32.18 -4.09
CA GLN A 537 29.12 31.82 -3.35
C GLN A 537 29.27 30.30 -3.21
N GLN A 538 28.17 29.59 -2.95
CA GLN A 538 28.14 28.12 -2.96
C GLN A 538 28.56 27.53 -4.31
N ARG A 539 28.39 28.28 -5.40
CA ARG A 539 28.79 27.88 -6.77
C ARG A 539 30.19 28.37 -7.16
N GLY A 540 30.95 28.91 -6.21
CA GLY A 540 32.31 29.39 -6.40
C GLY A 540 32.43 30.74 -7.11
N ALA A 541 31.36 31.56 -7.10
CA ALA A 541 31.33 32.87 -7.74
C ALA A 541 31.15 34.02 -6.72
N ARG A 542 31.63 35.22 -7.08
CA ARG A 542 31.41 36.46 -6.31
C ARG A 542 30.57 37.44 -7.12
N ALA A 543 29.74 38.26 -6.48
CA ALA A 543 28.99 39.32 -7.18
C ALA A 543 29.42 40.72 -6.77
N HIS A 544 29.38 41.65 -7.73
CA HIS A 544 29.40 43.07 -7.43
C HIS A 544 28.10 43.51 -6.74
N LYS A 545 28.20 44.53 -5.88
CA LYS A 545 27.06 45.11 -5.15
C LYS A 545 25.87 45.47 -6.05
N ARG A 546 26.13 46.03 -7.24
CA ARG A 546 25.08 46.37 -8.22
C ARG A 546 24.36 45.14 -8.79
N ALA A 547 25.04 44.00 -8.92
CA ALA A 547 24.43 42.75 -9.35
C ALA A 547 23.53 42.18 -8.26
N LEU A 548 23.98 42.22 -7.00
CA LEU A 548 23.18 41.78 -5.85
C LEU A 548 21.90 42.62 -5.71
N THR A 549 22.00 43.95 -5.82
CA THR A 549 20.82 44.83 -5.80
C THR A 549 19.86 44.52 -6.95
N ALA A 550 20.36 44.37 -8.17
CA ALA A 550 19.53 44.04 -9.33
C ALA A 550 18.83 42.67 -9.19
N ALA A 551 19.53 41.66 -8.66
CA ALA A 551 18.98 40.33 -8.42
C ALA A 551 17.90 40.36 -7.31
N GLY A 552 18.13 41.11 -6.24
CA GLY A 552 17.14 41.31 -5.18
C GLY A 552 15.87 42.00 -5.68
N GLU A 553 16.01 43.07 -6.45
CA GLU A 553 14.88 43.78 -7.07
C GLU A 553 14.13 42.92 -8.11
N LEU A 554 14.85 42.07 -8.84
CA LEU A 554 14.27 41.11 -9.78
C LEU A 554 13.46 40.04 -9.04
N LEU A 555 14.01 39.48 -7.97
CA LEU A 555 13.35 38.44 -7.17
C LEU A 555 12.05 38.96 -6.53
N VAL A 556 12.05 40.19 -5.99
CA VAL A 556 10.84 40.81 -5.41
C VAL A 556 9.72 41.02 -6.43
N ARG A 557 10.06 41.44 -7.66
CA ARG A 557 9.06 41.71 -8.72
C ARG A 557 8.60 40.45 -9.45
N THR A 558 9.22 39.30 -9.20
CA THR A 558 8.94 38.07 -9.93
C THR A 558 7.83 37.28 -9.22
N PRO A 559 6.65 37.13 -9.82
CA PRO A 559 5.59 36.32 -9.24
C PRO A 559 6.01 34.83 -9.17
N PRO A 560 5.38 34.01 -8.31
CA PRO A 560 5.69 32.58 -8.21
C PRO A 560 5.68 31.88 -9.57
N VAL A 561 6.80 31.25 -9.94
CA VAL A 561 6.92 30.50 -11.21
C VAL A 561 6.99 29.00 -10.92
N ARG A 562 5.98 28.23 -11.35
CA ARG A 562 5.88 26.78 -11.07
C ARG A 562 5.95 26.50 -9.55
N ASN A 563 6.92 25.69 -9.10
CA ASN A 563 7.21 25.39 -7.69
C ASN A 563 8.39 26.22 -7.13
N LEU A 564 8.92 27.17 -7.92
CA LEU A 564 10.01 28.05 -7.50
C LEU A 564 9.43 29.28 -6.81
N ARG A 565 9.68 29.36 -5.50
CA ARG A 565 9.33 30.51 -4.66
C ARG A 565 10.55 30.91 -3.85
N ASN A 566 10.69 32.22 -3.61
CA ASN A 566 11.65 32.79 -2.68
C ASN A 566 13.08 32.22 -2.75
N ALA A 567 13.54 31.48 -1.74
CA ALA A 567 14.88 30.90 -1.69
C ALA A 567 15.19 29.98 -2.89
N ARG A 568 14.23 29.18 -3.35
CA ARG A 568 14.39 28.32 -4.54
C ARG A 568 14.50 29.13 -5.82
N LEU A 569 13.79 30.25 -5.88
CA LEU A 569 13.86 31.19 -7.01
C LEU A 569 15.22 31.89 -7.05
N ALA A 570 15.78 32.25 -5.88
CA ALA A 570 17.13 32.80 -5.77
C ALA A 570 18.21 31.79 -6.16
N GLN A 571 18.06 30.51 -5.77
CA GLN A 571 18.95 29.42 -6.20
C GLN A 571 18.92 29.21 -7.71
N HIS A 572 17.73 29.21 -8.31
CA HIS A 572 17.58 29.09 -9.76
C HIS A 572 18.17 30.27 -10.55
N LEU A 573 18.01 31.49 -10.03
CA LEU A 573 18.69 32.66 -10.58
C LEU A 573 20.21 32.52 -10.49
N ALA A 574 20.73 32.02 -9.37
CA ALA A 574 22.16 31.81 -9.17
C ALA A 574 22.72 30.77 -10.14
N ASP A 575 22.02 29.65 -10.39
CA ASP A 575 22.40 28.67 -11.42
C ASP A 575 22.52 29.35 -12.79
N THR A 576 21.47 30.05 -13.20
CA THR A 576 21.38 30.72 -14.50
C THR A 576 22.53 31.73 -14.69
N VAL A 577 22.75 32.57 -13.68
CA VAL A 577 23.74 33.65 -13.74
C VAL A 577 25.16 33.08 -13.69
N VAL A 578 25.43 32.09 -12.83
CA VAL A 578 26.76 31.49 -12.72
C VAL A 578 27.12 30.67 -13.95
N ASP A 579 26.17 29.96 -14.57
CA ASP A 579 26.42 29.24 -15.82
C ASP A 579 26.71 30.21 -16.97
N ALA A 580 26.01 31.35 -17.05
CA ALA A 580 26.33 32.42 -17.99
C ALA A 580 27.72 33.03 -17.73
N VAL A 581 28.16 33.13 -16.47
CA VAL A 581 29.50 33.59 -16.08
C VAL A 581 30.57 32.58 -16.49
N ARG A 582 30.33 31.29 -16.21
CA ARG A 582 31.25 30.21 -16.59
C ARG A 582 31.42 30.13 -18.11
N ALA A 583 30.35 30.29 -18.88
CA ALA A 583 30.40 30.22 -20.34
C ALA A 583 31.30 31.31 -20.98
N ARG A 584 31.45 32.47 -20.34
CA ARG A 584 32.29 33.59 -20.86
C ARG A 584 33.64 33.75 -20.15
N THR A 585 33.92 32.96 -19.12
CA THR A 585 35.14 33.09 -18.29
C THR A 585 36.10 31.94 -18.61
N GLU A 586 37.38 32.24 -18.79
CA GLU A 586 38.38 31.19 -19.10
C GLU A 586 38.49 30.16 -17.96
N PRO A 587 38.71 28.86 -18.27
CA PRO A 587 38.86 27.81 -17.26
C PRO A 587 39.97 28.14 -16.26
N GLY A 588 39.64 28.16 -14.96
CA GLY A 588 40.58 28.48 -13.87
C GLY A 588 40.62 29.95 -13.45
N SER A 589 39.90 30.84 -14.13
CA SER A 589 39.72 32.23 -13.70
C SER A 589 38.60 32.38 -12.66
N GLU A 590 38.69 33.42 -11.82
CA GLU A 590 37.69 33.71 -10.79
C GLU A 590 36.35 34.12 -11.42
N LEU A 591 35.25 33.48 -11.00
CA LEU A 591 33.91 33.75 -11.51
C LEU A 591 33.33 35.00 -10.83
N VAL A 592 33.22 36.11 -11.57
CA VAL A 592 32.67 37.37 -11.06
C VAL A 592 31.38 37.75 -11.78
N VAL A 593 30.30 37.87 -11.01
CA VAL A 593 28.96 38.30 -11.44
C VAL A 593 28.87 39.82 -11.40
N THR A 594 28.57 40.41 -12.55
CA THR A 594 28.34 41.85 -12.75
C THR A 594 26.85 42.12 -12.96
N HIS A 595 26.44 43.39 -12.93
CA HIS A 595 25.05 43.78 -13.19
C HIS A 595 24.55 43.31 -14.57
N ALA A 596 25.41 43.25 -15.58
CA ALA A 596 25.02 42.81 -16.92
C ALA A 596 24.64 41.33 -16.99
N ASP A 597 25.03 40.55 -15.98
CA ASP A 597 24.83 39.11 -15.93
C ASP A 597 23.52 38.73 -15.25
N VAL A 598 22.91 39.67 -14.51
CA VAL A 598 21.60 39.48 -13.90
C VAL A 598 20.54 39.79 -14.95
N PRO A 599 19.66 38.84 -15.32
CA PRO A 599 18.67 39.06 -16.35
C PRO A 599 17.64 40.11 -15.92
N ALA A 600 17.03 40.82 -16.88
CA ALA A 600 16.00 41.82 -16.59
C ALA A 600 14.66 41.21 -16.15
N SER A 601 14.42 39.93 -16.45
CA SER A 601 13.26 39.12 -16.04
C SER A 601 13.67 37.64 -15.92
N PHE A 602 12.91 36.83 -15.17
CA PHE A 602 13.09 35.36 -15.08
C PHE A 602 12.66 34.59 -16.34
N ASP A 603 12.27 35.28 -17.40
CA ASP A 603 12.16 34.66 -18.72
C ASP A 603 13.59 34.46 -19.24
N THR A 604 14.27 33.40 -18.80
CA THR A 604 15.51 32.95 -19.44
C THR A 604 15.16 32.53 -20.86
N ALA A 605 15.57 33.37 -21.81
CA ALA A 605 15.32 33.28 -23.22
C ALA A 605 15.61 31.87 -23.78
N GLY A 606 14.64 31.31 -24.48
CA GLY A 606 14.85 31.16 -25.92
C GLY A 606 14.24 32.39 -26.61
N ASP A 607 14.59 32.56 -27.87
CA ASP A 607 14.13 33.60 -28.80
C ASP A 607 12.62 33.89 -28.76
N ASP A 608 12.20 34.89 -29.54
CA ASP A 608 10.81 35.02 -30.00
C ASP A 608 10.12 33.63 -30.02
N PRO A 609 9.05 33.38 -29.21
CA PRO A 609 8.45 32.05 -29.13
C PRO A 609 7.94 31.55 -30.49
N MET A 610 7.76 32.45 -31.46
CA MET A 610 7.53 32.09 -32.87
C MET A 610 8.79 31.56 -33.57
N ALA A 611 9.97 32.09 -33.26
CA ALA A 611 11.25 31.55 -33.72
C ALA A 611 11.53 30.17 -33.10
N GLU A 612 11.24 29.97 -31.81
CA GLU A 612 11.32 28.64 -31.18
C GLU A 612 10.35 27.65 -31.83
N LEU A 613 9.10 28.07 -32.09
CA LEU A 613 8.12 27.26 -32.82
C LEU A 613 8.62 26.95 -34.24
N ALA A 614 9.23 27.91 -34.94
CA ALA A 614 9.79 27.71 -36.27
C ALA A 614 10.97 26.73 -36.25
N ALA A 615 11.78 26.74 -35.20
CA ALA A 615 12.95 25.87 -35.02
C ALA A 615 12.60 24.42 -34.67
N LEU A 616 11.39 24.13 -34.17
CA LEU A 616 10.95 22.75 -33.92
C LEU A 616 11.00 21.93 -35.22
N THR A 617 11.62 20.75 -35.21
CA THR A 617 11.66 19.86 -36.37
C THR A 617 10.24 19.46 -36.81
N GLY A 618 9.97 19.52 -38.12
CA GLY A 618 8.69 19.11 -38.70
C GLY A 618 7.51 20.03 -38.35
N LEU A 619 6.35 19.44 -38.06
CA LEU A 619 5.13 20.12 -37.59
C LEU A 619 4.59 21.23 -38.51
N GLY A 620 4.85 21.19 -39.82
CA GLY A 620 4.48 22.27 -40.75
C GLY A 620 3.00 22.68 -40.68
N THR A 621 2.09 21.71 -40.61
CA THR A 621 0.64 21.98 -40.47
C THR A 621 0.30 22.65 -39.15
N VAL A 622 0.92 22.21 -38.04
CA VAL A 622 0.72 22.80 -36.72
C VAL A 622 1.27 24.23 -36.68
N LYS A 623 2.47 24.47 -37.22
CA LYS A 623 3.07 25.80 -37.30
C LYS A 623 2.16 26.78 -38.04
N GLN A 624 1.60 26.37 -39.18
CA GLN A 624 0.67 27.18 -39.95
C GLN A 624 -0.62 27.52 -39.18
N GLU A 625 -1.23 26.54 -38.50
CA GLU A 625 -2.42 26.76 -37.66
C GLU A 625 -2.13 27.72 -36.50
N ILE A 626 -0.99 27.55 -35.82
CA ILE A 626 -0.59 28.47 -34.74
C ILE A 626 -0.27 29.87 -35.30
N GLU A 627 0.40 29.99 -36.43
CA GLU A 627 0.65 31.28 -37.09
C GLU A 627 -0.64 32.04 -37.41
N LEU A 628 -1.69 31.34 -37.87
CA LEU A 628 -3.01 31.93 -38.12
C LEU A 628 -3.65 32.45 -36.83
N LEU A 629 -3.58 31.67 -35.74
CA LEU A 629 -4.08 32.09 -34.42
C LEU A 629 -3.32 33.32 -33.90
N VAL A 630 -2.00 33.33 -34.06
CA VAL A 630 -1.11 34.42 -33.65
C VAL A 630 -1.36 35.67 -34.49
N ALA A 631 -1.56 35.54 -35.79
CA ALA A 631 -1.90 36.65 -36.68
C ALA A 631 -3.25 37.30 -36.30
N ALA A 632 -4.25 36.48 -35.98
CA ALA A 632 -5.55 36.98 -35.50
C ALA A 632 -5.41 37.73 -34.17
N ALA A 633 -4.65 37.19 -33.21
CA ALA A 633 -4.38 37.84 -31.93
C ALA A 633 -3.59 39.16 -32.09
N LYS A 634 -2.58 39.19 -32.97
CA LYS A 634 -1.82 40.41 -33.34
C LYS A 634 -2.74 41.47 -33.94
N ALA A 635 -3.59 41.11 -34.90
CA ALA A 635 -4.54 42.03 -35.51
C ALA A 635 -5.53 42.61 -34.49
N ALA A 636 -6.01 41.78 -33.55
CA ALA A 636 -6.87 42.23 -32.46
C ALA A 636 -6.15 43.21 -31.52
N LYS A 637 -4.88 42.94 -31.16
CA LYS A 637 -4.03 43.84 -30.36
C LYS A 637 -3.85 45.19 -31.08
N MET A 638 -3.45 45.19 -32.35
CA MET A 638 -3.26 46.42 -33.14
C MET A 638 -4.53 47.27 -33.22
N ARG A 639 -5.71 46.64 -33.34
CA ARG A 639 -6.99 47.37 -33.32
C ARG A 639 -7.29 47.98 -31.94
N ARG A 640 -7.03 47.25 -30.84
CA ARG A 640 -7.15 47.78 -29.47
C ARG A 640 -6.24 48.99 -29.26
N ASP A 641 -4.97 48.85 -29.63
CA ASP A 641 -3.96 49.90 -29.47
C ASP A 641 -4.29 51.15 -30.31
N ALA A 642 -4.96 50.97 -31.45
CA ALA A 642 -5.46 52.05 -32.30
C ALA A 642 -6.84 52.60 -31.88
N GLY A 643 -7.44 52.11 -30.79
CA GLY A 643 -8.78 52.52 -30.32
C GLY A 643 -9.93 52.12 -31.26
N LEU A 644 -9.70 51.18 -32.16
CA LEU A 644 -10.70 50.69 -33.11
C LEU A 644 -11.53 49.55 -32.50
N PRO A 645 -12.81 49.41 -32.89
CA PRO A 645 -13.62 48.26 -32.50
C PRO A 645 -12.95 46.96 -32.95
N VAL A 646 -12.72 46.07 -31.99
CA VAL A 646 -12.29 44.69 -32.25
C VAL A 646 -13.57 43.87 -32.46
N PRO A 647 -13.67 43.08 -33.54
CA PRO A 647 -14.73 42.06 -33.66
C PRO A 647 -14.75 41.17 -32.42
N ALA A 648 -15.89 40.55 -32.10
CA ALA A 648 -16.01 39.64 -30.96
C ALA A 648 -14.81 38.66 -30.92
N PRO A 649 -14.15 38.50 -29.75
CA PRO A 649 -12.94 37.67 -29.68
C PRO A 649 -13.29 36.26 -30.17
N PRO A 650 -12.50 35.67 -31.09
CA PRO A 650 -12.72 34.29 -31.49
C PRO A 650 -12.60 33.39 -30.26
N ALA A 651 -13.34 32.28 -30.24
CA ALA A 651 -13.19 31.29 -29.17
C ALA A 651 -11.73 30.82 -29.14
N ARG A 652 -11.08 31.02 -27.99
CA ARG A 652 -9.63 30.88 -27.79
C ARG A 652 -9.23 29.46 -27.42
N HIS A 653 -10.20 28.63 -27.06
CA HIS A 653 -10.00 27.25 -26.65
C HIS A 653 -9.87 26.34 -27.87
N MET A 654 -9.01 25.33 -27.77
CA MET A 654 -8.63 24.50 -28.91
C MET A 654 -8.43 23.03 -28.54
N VAL A 655 -8.57 22.17 -29.55
CA VAL A 655 -8.41 20.72 -29.43
C VAL A 655 -7.09 20.32 -30.09
N PHE A 656 -6.21 19.64 -29.36
CA PHE A 656 -4.97 19.08 -29.89
C PHE A 656 -5.14 17.58 -30.14
N THR A 657 -5.07 17.15 -31.40
CA THR A 657 -5.20 15.73 -31.78
C THR A 657 -3.89 15.17 -32.30
N GLY A 658 -3.56 13.93 -31.95
CA GLY A 658 -2.41 13.21 -32.50
C GLY A 658 -1.82 12.19 -31.53
N ASN A 659 -0.95 11.32 -32.03
CA ASN A 659 -0.33 10.26 -31.22
C ASN A 659 0.58 10.82 -30.11
N PRO A 660 0.94 10.02 -29.09
CA PRO A 660 1.89 10.43 -28.05
C PRO A 660 3.24 10.86 -28.62
N GLY A 661 3.88 11.83 -27.97
CA GLY A 661 5.23 12.29 -28.33
C GLY A 661 5.31 13.11 -29.63
N THR A 662 4.20 13.58 -30.20
CA THR A 662 4.18 14.50 -31.36
C THR A 662 4.43 15.97 -30.99
N GLY A 663 4.61 16.30 -29.70
CA GLY A 663 4.97 17.66 -29.27
C GLY A 663 3.79 18.54 -28.80
N LYS A 664 2.60 17.98 -28.60
CA LYS A 664 1.39 18.70 -28.12
C LYS A 664 1.66 19.65 -26.94
N THR A 665 2.21 19.11 -25.85
CA THR A 665 2.51 19.88 -24.63
C THR A 665 3.58 20.95 -24.83
N VAL A 666 4.57 20.67 -25.68
CA VAL A 666 5.65 21.63 -26.01
C VAL A 666 5.06 22.82 -26.76
N VAL A 667 4.22 22.57 -27.77
CA VAL A 667 3.54 23.63 -28.53
C VAL A 667 2.55 24.39 -27.66
N ALA A 668 1.81 23.72 -26.76
CA ALA A 668 0.91 24.41 -25.82
C ALA A 668 1.65 25.42 -24.93
N ARG A 669 2.87 25.08 -24.49
CA ARG A 669 3.73 25.98 -23.71
C ARG A 669 4.20 27.19 -24.52
N LEU A 670 4.56 27.00 -25.78
CA LEU A 670 4.94 28.10 -26.68
C LEU A 670 3.75 29.02 -26.95
N VAL A 671 2.56 28.45 -27.22
CA VAL A 671 1.33 29.22 -27.42
C VAL A 671 1.01 30.08 -26.20
N ALA A 672 1.16 29.55 -24.98
CA ALA A 672 0.94 30.31 -23.74
C ALA A 672 1.85 31.56 -23.67
N ARG A 673 3.13 31.42 -24.02
CA ARG A 673 4.10 32.53 -24.09
C ARG A 673 3.74 33.54 -25.18
N VAL A 674 3.42 33.08 -26.40
CA VAL A 674 3.03 33.98 -27.49
C VAL A 674 1.79 34.81 -27.11
N LEU A 675 0.78 34.19 -26.50
CA LEU A 675 -0.45 34.88 -26.10
C LEU A 675 -0.21 35.89 -24.97
N LYS A 676 0.73 35.63 -24.06
CA LYS A 676 1.21 36.61 -23.08
C LYS A 676 1.86 37.82 -23.76
N ASP A 677 2.79 37.60 -24.70
CA ASP A 677 3.48 38.69 -25.40
C ASP A 677 2.52 39.58 -26.22
N LEU A 678 1.43 38.98 -26.71
CA LEU A 678 0.35 39.68 -27.41
C LEU A 678 -0.66 40.37 -26.47
N GLY A 679 -0.48 40.29 -25.15
CA GLY A 679 -1.40 40.87 -24.17
C GLY A 679 -2.79 40.25 -24.25
N VAL A 680 -2.86 38.95 -24.56
CA VAL A 680 -4.07 38.13 -24.51
C VAL A 680 -4.17 37.42 -23.16
N LEU A 681 -3.04 37.02 -22.58
CA LEU A 681 -2.94 36.41 -21.25
C LEU A 681 -2.06 37.28 -20.34
N SER A 682 -2.37 37.34 -19.05
CA SER A 682 -1.63 38.15 -18.08
C SER A 682 -0.28 37.55 -17.64
N SER A 683 -0.12 36.21 -17.68
CA SER A 683 1.07 35.51 -17.16
C SER A 683 1.71 34.52 -18.15
N GLY A 684 0.93 33.87 -19.02
CA GLY A 684 1.44 32.93 -20.04
C GLY A 684 2.03 31.62 -19.50
N HIS A 685 1.72 31.26 -18.26
CA HIS A 685 2.12 29.97 -17.70
C HIS A 685 1.21 28.83 -18.22
N LEU A 686 1.68 27.58 -18.10
CA LEU A 686 0.94 26.39 -18.51
C LEU A 686 0.67 25.52 -17.27
N VAL A 687 -0.60 25.20 -17.03
CA VAL A 687 -1.04 24.20 -16.03
C VAL A 687 -1.46 22.94 -16.78
N GLU A 688 -0.81 21.82 -16.50
CA GLU A 688 -1.12 20.52 -17.11
C GLU A 688 -1.92 19.67 -16.13
N THR A 689 -2.97 19.00 -16.60
CA THR A 689 -3.83 18.10 -15.81
C THR A 689 -4.39 16.96 -16.67
N SER A 690 -5.02 15.98 -16.02
CA SER A 690 -5.76 14.88 -16.65
C SER A 690 -7.04 14.61 -15.85
N ARG A 691 -7.80 13.56 -16.18
CA ARG A 691 -8.98 13.15 -15.41
C ARG A 691 -8.73 13.07 -13.89
N ALA A 692 -7.59 12.50 -13.48
CA ALA A 692 -7.25 12.34 -12.06
C ALA A 692 -7.09 13.67 -11.31
N GLY A 693 -6.71 14.74 -12.02
CA GLY A 693 -6.57 16.08 -11.47
C GLY A 693 -7.87 16.88 -11.43
N LEU A 694 -8.91 16.45 -12.15
CA LEU A 694 -10.19 17.17 -12.27
C LEU A 694 -11.33 16.49 -11.50
N VAL A 695 -11.36 15.16 -11.48
CA VAL A 695 -12.45 14.38 -10.88
C VAL A 695 -12.10 13.99 -9.43
N GLY A 696 -13.05 14.20 -8.52
CA GLY A 696 -12.97 13.84 -7.10
C GLY A 696 -13.30 12.36 -6.86
N ARG A 697 -12.99 11.86 -5.67
CA ARG A 697 -13.27 10.46 -5.27
C ARG A 697 -14.66 10.30 -4.65
N TYR A 698 -15.23 11.39 -4.12
CA TYR A 698 -16.52 11.41 -3.44
C TYR A 698 -17.49 12.41 -4.10
N VAL A 699 -18.79 12.17 -3.89
CA VAL A 699 -19.86 13.06 -4.34
C VAL A 699 -19.63 14.46 -3.76
N GLY A 700 -19.55 15.48 -4.63
CA GLY A 700 -19.35 16.89 -4.25
C GLY A 700 -17.91 17.40 -4.24
N GLU A 701 -16.89 16.52 -4.37
CA GLU A 701 -15.48 16.93 -4.42
C GLU A 701 -15.05 17.45 -5.81
N THR A 702 -15.62 16.87 -6.88
CA THR A 702 -15.24 17.13 -8.29
C THR A 702 -15.32 18.60 -8.67
N ALA A 703 -16.41 19.28 -8.30
CA ALA A 703 -16.57 20.71 -8.59
C ALA A 703 -15.48 21.57 -7.92
N GLY A 704 -15.15 21.30 -6.65
CA GLY A 704 -14.10 22.04 -5.92
C GLY A 704 -12.72 21.83 -6.52
N LYS A 705 -12.39 20.58 -6.85
CA LYS A 705 -11.10 20.19 -7.42
C LYS A 705 -10.90 20.74 -8.83
N THR A 706 -11.91 20.64 -9.69
CA THR A 706 -11.88 21.24 -11.04
C THR A 706 -11.71 22.76 -10.94
N ARG A 707 -12.46 23.42 -10.04
CA ARG A 707 -12.35 24.88 -9.83
C ARG A 707 -10.96 25.29 -9.37
N ALA A 708 -10.33 24.55 -8.46
CA ALA A 708 -8.97 24.85 -8.00
C ALA A 708 -7.95 24.78 -9.14
N VAL A 709 -8.05 23.78 -10.02
CA VAL A 709 -7.16 23.66 -11.19
C VAL A 709 -7.41 24.76 -12.20
N VAL A 710 -8.67 25.11 -12.46
CA VAL A 710 -9.03 26.26 -13.33
C VAL A 710 -8.45 27.54 -12.78
N GLN A 711 -8.62 27.82 -11.48
CA GLN A 711 -8.10 29.06 -10.87
C GLN A 711 -6.58 29.16 -10.93
N ARG A 712 -5.88 28.04 -10.76
CA ARG A 712 -4.43 27.99 -10.94
C ARG A 712 -3.97 28.31 -12.35
N ALA A 713 -4.83 28.12 -13.36
CA ALA A 713 -4.52 28.34 -14.77
C ALA A 713 -4.95 29.72 -15.29
N VAL A 714 -5.70 30.50 -14.49
CA VAL A 714 -6.09 31.87 -14.85
C VAL A 714 -4.84 32.73 -15.03
N GLY A 715 -4.80 33.50 -16.11
CA GLY A 715 -3.63 34.21 -16.60
C GLY A 715 -2.73 33.39 -17.53
N GLY A 716 -3.09 32.13 -17.78
CA GLY A 716 -2.29 31.16 -18.53
C GLY A 716 -3.13 30.22 -19.39
N VAL A 717 -2.56 29.05 -19.66
CA VAL A 717 -3.18 27.96 -20.42
C VAL A 717 -3.43 26.77 -19.51
N LEU A 718 -4.66 26.26 -19.50
CA LEU A 718 -5.01 24.96 -18.91
C LEU A 718 -4.95 23.88 -19.98
N PHE A 719 -4.02 22.94 -19.85
CA PHE A 719 -3.86 21.81 -20.75
C PHE A 719 -4.39 20.53 -20.10
N VAL A 720 -5.46 19.95 -20.67
CA VAL A 720 -6.07 18.71 -20.21
C VAL A 720 -5.69 17.57 -21.16
N ASP A 721 -4.83 16.67 -20.71
CA ASP A 721 -4.42 15.50 -21.52
C ASP A 721 -5.42 14.34 -21.40
N GLU A 722 -5.52 13.55 -22.47
CA GLU A 722 -6.51 12.48 -22.65
C GLU A 722 -7.94 12.89 -22.23
N ALA A 723 -8.37 14.09 -22.62
CA ALA A 723 -9.61 14.71 -22.13
C ALA A 723 -10.88 13.89 -22.41
N TYR A 724 -10.86 13.02 -23.42
CA TYR A 724 -11.95 12.08 -23.71
C TYR A 724 -12.26 11.13 -22.54
N ALA A 725 -11.32 10.94 -21.61
CA ALA A 725 -11.54 10.17 -20.40
C ALA A 725 -12.58 10.81 -19.45
N LEU A 726 -12.88 12.10 -19.58
CA LEU A 726 -13.90 12.80 -18.78
C LEU A 726 -15.34 12.45 -19.20
N ALA A 727 -15.54 11.83 -20.37
CA ALA A 727 -16.86 11.39 -20.82
C ALA A 727 -16.81 9.97 -21.43
N PRO A 728 -16.57 8.93 -20.61
CA PRO A 728 -16.59 7.55 -21.06
C PRO A 728 -18.01 7.10 -21.38
N THR A 729 -18.17 6.28 -22.42
CA THR A 729 -19.47 5.75 -22.83
C THR A 729 -19.90 4.58 -21.95
N GLY A 730 -21.09 4.66 -21.33
CA GLY A 730 -21.78 3.52 -20.71
C GLY A 730 -21.75 3.43 -19.18
N SER A 731 -21.42 4.52 -18.47
CA SER A 731 -21.41 4.61 -17.01
C SER A 731 -22.46 5.61 -16.53
N GLU A 732 -23.54 5.17 -15.87
CA GLU A 732 -24.54 6.06 -15.27
C GLU A 732 -24.06 6.70 -13.95
N ASP A 733 -23.02 6.14 -13.31
CA ASP A 733 -22.44 6.61 -12.04
C ASP A 733 -21.11 7.37 -12.21
N ASP A 734 -20.85 8.03 -13.35
CA ASP A 734 -19.59 8.77 -13.56
C ASP A 734 -19.69 10.26 -13.16
N TYR A 735 -18.72 10.76 -12.38
CA TYR A 735 -18.54 12.17 -12.01
C TYR A 735 -17.83 13.02 -13.09
N GLY A 736 -17.38 12.40 -14.18
CA GLY A 736 -16.79 13.09 -15.33
C GLY A 736 -17.64 14.25 -15.93
N PRO A 737 -18.97 14.10 -16.12
CA PRO A 737 -19.84 15.18 -16.56
C PRO A 737 -19.86 16.41 -15.64
N GLU A 738 -19.71 16.22 -14.33
CA GLU A 738 -19.63 17.32 -13.35
C GLU A 738 -18.35 18.14 -13.56
N ALA A 739 -17.21 17.47 -13.79
CA ALA A 739 -15.95 18.14 -14.12
C ALA A 739 -16.05 18.91 -15.45
N VAL A 740 -16.72 18.35 -16.45
CA VAL A 740 -16.97 19.03 -17.74
C VAL A 740 -17.82 20.29 -17.54
N ALA A 741 -18.89 20.21 -16.74
CA ALA A 741 -19.76 21.34 -16.46
C ALA A 741 -19.01 22.48 -15.75
N GLU A 742 -18.20 22.17 -14.72
CA GLU A 742 -17.41 23.17 -14.01
C GLU A 742 -16.28 23.75 -14.88
N LEU A 743 -15.67 22.94 -15.76
CA LEU A 743 -14.70 23.43 -16.75
C LEU A 743 -15.32 24.43 -17.72
N LEU A 744 -16.50 24.11 -18.28
CA LEU A 744 -17.24 25.00 -19.18
C LEU A 744 -17.62 26.31 -18.49
N LYS A 745 -17.99 26.27 -17.21
CA LYS A 745 -18.25 27.45 -16.39
C LYS A 745 -16.99 28.30 -16.22
N GLY A 746 -15.87 27.70 -15.84
CA GLY A 746 -14.59 28.39 -15.70
C GLY A 746 -14.10 29.05 -16.99
N MET A 747 -14.35 28.41 -18.14
CA MET A 747 -14.07 28.97 -19.46
C MET A 747 -14.88 30.24 -19.76
N GLU A 748 -16.13 30.30 -19.28
CA GLU A 748 -16.99 31.49 -19.45
C GLU A 748 -16.58 32.61 -18.48
N ASP A 749 -16.40 32.27 -17.20
CA ASP A 749 -16.08 33.23 -16.13
C ASP A 749 -14.72 33.92 -16.36
N HIS A 750 -13.76 33.20 -16.95
CA HIS A 750 -12.39 33.68 -17.18
C HIS A 750 -12.03 33.84 -18.67
N ARG A 751 -13.01 33.99 -19.56
CA ARG A 751 -12.82 34.02 -21.03
C ARG A 751 -11.78 35.01 -21.56
N ASP A 752 -11.52 36.08 -20.82
CA ASP A 752 -10.61 37.15 -21.23
C ASP A 752 -9.15 36.88 -20.84
N ASP A 753 -8.90 35.95 -19.90
CA ASP A 753 -7.58 35.68 -19.31
C ASP A 753 -7.28 34.17 -19.09
N LEU A 754 -8.06 33.26 -19.69
CA LEU A 754 -7.85 31.81 -19.62
C LEU A 754 -7.99 31.18 -21.00
N VAL A 755 -7.05 30.28 -21.34
CA VAL A 755 -7.12 29.46 -22.56
C VAL A 755 -7.07 27.98 -22.17
N VAL A 756 -8.13 27.23 -22.46
CA VAL A 756 -8.16 25.77 -22.29
C VAL A 756 -7.76 25.06 -23.58
N ILE A 757 -6.84 24.11 -23.48
CA ILE A 757 -6.43 23.19 -24.54
C ILE A 757 -6.75 21.77 -24.08
N VAL A 758 -7.59 21.07 -24.83
CA VAL A 758 -7.90 19.65 -24.58
C VAL A 758 -7.18 18.77 -25.59
N ALA A 759 -6.51 17.72 -25.13
CA ALA A 759 -5.68 16.87 -25.97
C ALA A 759 -6.10 15.39 -25.93
N GLY A 760 -5.85 14.68 -27.04
CA GLY A 760 -6.09 13.24 -27.11
C GLY A 760 -5.98 12.67 -28.53
N TYR A 761 -6.44 11.44 -28.68
CA TYR A 761 -6.49 10.76 -29.98
C TYR A 761 -7.61 11.32 -30.87
N GLU A 762 -7.37 11.35 -32.18
CA GLU A 762 -8.24 12.05 -33.13
C GLU A 762 -9.71 11.59 -33.10
N ARG A 763 -9.97 10.28 -33.07
CA ARG A 763 -11.33 9.73 -33.08
C ARG A 763 -12.03 9.88 -31.72
N GLU A 764 -11.26 9.78 -30.66
CA GLU A 764 -11.70 9.87 -29.28
C GLU A 764 -12.09 11.32 -28.94
N MET A 765 -11.27 12.28 -29.36
CA MET A 765 -11.58 13.71 -29.21
C MET A 765 -12.79 14.15 -30.04
N GLN A 766 -12.95 13.63 -31.27
CA GLN A 766 -14.17 13.87 -32.05
C GLN A 766 -15.43 13.44 -31.30
N ARG A 767 -15.38 12.28 -30.63
CA ARG A 767 -16.51 11.80 -29.79
C ARG A 767 -16.71 12.66 -28.55
N PHE A 768 -15.63 13.02 -27.86
CA PHE A 768 -15.68 13.87 -26.67
C PHE A 768 -16.27 15.25 -26.95
N ILE A 769 -15.86 15.90 -28.05
CA ILE A 769 -16.43 17.21 -28.41
C ILE A 769 -17.89 17.08 -28.84
N ALA A 770 -18.28 15.96 -29.46
CA ALA A 770 -19.66 15.70 -29.85
C ALA A 770 -20.57 15.27 -28.69
N SER A 771 -20.04 14.95 -27.50
CA SER A 771 -20.85 14.46 -26.39
C SER A 771 -21.63 15.55 -25.67
N ASP A 772 -21.19 16.81 -25.77
CA ASP A 772 -21.83 17.96 -25.14
C ASP A 772 -21.88 19.18 -26.09
N PRO A 773 -23.06 19.78 -26.34
CA PRO A 773 -23.17 20.98 -27.19
C PRO A 773 -22.35 22.17 -26.70
N GLY A 774 -22.12 22.30 -25.39
CA GLY A 774 -21.27 23.31 -24.79
C GLY A 774 -19.80 23.13 -25.17
N LEU A 775 -19.27 21.90 -25.15
CA LEU A 775 -17.93 21.59 -25.65
C LEU A 775 -17.79 21.95 -27.14
N ALA A 776 -18.73 21.51 -27.99
CA ALA A 776 -18.71 21.82 -29.43
C ALA A 776 -18.76 23.34 -29.71
N SER A 777 -19.49 24.10 -28.89
CA SER A 777 -19.61 25.56 -29.01
C SER A 777 -18.32 26.29 -28.62
N ARG A 778 -17.58 25.81 -27.60
CA ARG A 778 -16.44 26.52 -27.03
C ARG A 778 -15.08 26.10 -27.59
N PHE A 779 -15.01 24.95 -28.26
CA PHE A 779 -13.79 24.42 -28.90
C PHE A 779 -13.91 24.36 -30.44
N PRO A 780 -13.93 25.50 -31.15
CA PRO A 780 -14.11 25.52 -32.61
C PRO A 780 -12.86 25.13 -33.39
N GLY A 781 -11.66 25.28 -32.80
CA GLY A 781 -10.38 25.02 -33.47
C GLY A 781 -9.80 23.66 -33.10
N THR A 782 -9.43 22.86 -34.11
CA THR A 782 -8.69 21.60 -33.92
C THR A 782 -7.33 21.68 -34.60
N VAL A 783 -6.26 21.46 -33.85
CA VAL A 783 -4.89 21.41 -34.34
C VAL A 783 -4.42 19.96 -34.37
N ARG A 784 -4.12 19.46 -35.58
CA ARG A 784 -3.70 18.08 -35.82
C ARG A 784 -2.19 17.96 -35.83
N PHE A 785 -1.66 17.12 -34.95
CA PHE A 785 -0.24 16.80 -34.82
C PHE A 785 0.05 15.46 -35.53
N PRO A 786 0.64 15.49 -36.74
CA PRO A 786 1.00 14.27 -37.46
C PRO A 786 2.18 13.55 -36.77
N ASP A 787 2.33 12.25 -37.07
CA ASP A 787 3.53 11.50 -36.70
C ASP A 787 4.75 12.04 -37.45
N PHE A 788 5.92 12.03 -36.79
CA PHE A 788 7.17 12.41 -37.42
C PHE A 788 7.64 11.33 -38.42
N SER A 789 8.11 11.79 -39.56
CA SER A 789 8.80 10.98 -40.56
C SER A 789 10.14 10.44 -40.04
N ASP A 790 10.68 9.41 -40.69
CA ASP A 790 12.00 8.86 -40.36
C ASP A 790 13.11 9.93 -40.35
N ALA A 791 13.04 10.87 -41.30
CA ALA A 791 14.00 11.97 -41.41
C ALA A 791 13.89 12.94 -40.24
N GLU A 792 12.67 13.32 -39.85
CA GLU A 792 12.42 14.21 -38.71
C GLU A 792 12.81 13.55 -37.38
N LEU A 793 12.58 12.24 -37.21
CA LEU A 793 12.99 11.50 -36.02
C LEU A 793 14.52 11.39 -35.90
N MET A 794 15.20 11.20 -37.03
CA MET A 794 16.67 11.22 -37.10
C MET A 794 17.22 12.58 -36.68
N GLU A 795 16.58 13.66 -37.14
CA GLU A 795 16.94 15.03 -36.79
C GLU A 795 16.72 15.30 -35.30
N ILE A 796 15.58 14.88 -34.74
CA ILE A 796 15.28 14.96 -33.30
C ILE A 796 16.34 14.23 -32.47
N PHE A 797 16.68 12.98 -32.82
CA PHE A 797 17.70 12.20 -32.12
C PHE A 797 19.07 12.90 -32.20
N THR A 798 19.44 13.39 -33.38
CA THR A 798 20.73 14.08 -33.59
C THR A 798 20.79 15.38 -32.80
N GLY A 799 19.70 16.14 -32.73
CA GLY A 799 19.61 17.35 -31.92
C GLY A 799 19.73 17.07 -30.42
N GLN A 800 19.11 15.99 -29.93
CA GLN A 800 19.23 15.56 -28.53
C GLN A 800 20.65 15.12 -28.19
N ALA A 801 21.30 14.35 -29.05
CA ALA A 801 22.69 13.96 -28.87
C ALA A 801 23.62 15.19 -28.86
N ALA A 802 23.42 16.14 -29.77
CA ALA A 802 24.20 17.37 -29.83
C ALA A 802 24.02 18.23 -28.57
N ALA A 803 22.79 18.33 -28.04
CA ALA A 803 22.51 19.03 -26.78
C ALA A 803 23.19 18.36 -25.57
N ALA A 804 23.42 17.04 -25.63
CA ALA A 804 24.21 16.30 -24.65
C ALA A 804 25.73 16.36 -24.91
N GLY A 805 26.18 17.15 -25.89
CA GLY A 805 27.61 17.28 -26.25
C GLY A 805 28.16 16.10 -27.07
N LEU A 806 27.29 15.29 -27.66
CA LEU A 806 27.66 14.07 -28.39
C LEU A 806 27.41 14.21 -29.90
N ALA A 807 28.43 13.95 -30.71
CA ALA A 807 28.31 13.81 -32.15
C ALA A 807 27.83 12.40 -32.53
N VAL A 808 26.89 12.28 -33.46
CA VAL A 808 26.42 10.97 -33.95
C VAL A 808 27.21 10.57 -35.19
N SER A 809 28.02 9.52 -35.07
CA SER A 809 28.82 8.95 -36.18
C SER A 809 27.95 8.41 -37.33
N ASP A 810 28.54 8.28 -38.52
CA ASP A 810 27.83 7.75 -39.70
C ASP A 810 27.34 6.30 -39.48
N GLY A 811 28.10 5.50 -38.73
CA GLY A 811 27.69 4.14 -38.36
C GLY A 811 26.46 4.12 -37.45
N ALA A 812 26.42 5.02 -36.45
CA ALA A 812 25.27 5.18 -35.56
C ALA A 812 24.02 5.65 -36.33
N ARG A 813 24.16 6.65 -37.21
CA ARG A 813 23.08 7.12 -38.09
C ARG A 813 22.56 5.99 -38.98
N GLY A 814 23.45 5.19 -39.56
CA GLY A 814 23.10 4.04 -40.39
C GLY A 814 22.29 2.98 -39.63
N LYS A 815 22.71 2.64 -38.40
CA LYS A 815 21.98 1.70 -37.53
C LYS A 815 20.61 2.24 -37.14
N LEU A 816 20.53 3.50 -36.69
CA LEU A 816 19.27 4.17 -36.34
C LEU A 816 18.29 4.21 -37.51
N ALA A 817 18.76 4.54 -38.71
CA ALA A 817 17.93 4.54 -39.91
C ALA A 817 17.38 3.13 -40.22
N GLY A 818 18.17 2.09 -39.96
CA GLY A 818 17.74 0.70 -40.04
C GLY A 818 16.62 0.35 -39.06
N LEU A 819 16.68 0.88 -37.83
CA LEU A 819 15.65 0.69 -36.82
C LEU A 819 14.34 1.39 -37.18
N LEU A 820 14.42 2.66 -37.59
CA LEU A 820 13.25 3.46 -37.97
C LEU A 820 12.48 2.86 -39.15
N ARG A 821 13.18 2.34 -40.17
CA ARG A 821 12.56 1.65 -41.31
C ARG A 821 11.77 0.39 -40.92
N ARG A 822 12.15 -0.28 -39.84
CA ARG A 822 11.51 -1.51 -39.35
C ARG A 822 10.43 -1.23 -38.31
N ALA A 823 10.34 0.00 -37.81
CA ALA A 823 9.44 0.36 -36.72
C ALA A 823 7.97 0.38 -37.20
N PRO A 824 7.04 -0.30 -36.49
CA PRO A 824 5.64 -0.25 -36.85
C PRO A 824 5.07 1.16 -36.63
N ARG A 825 4.47 1.74 -37.68
CA ARG A 825 3.81 3.04 -37.64
C ARG A 825 2.32 2.85 -37.38
N GLY A 826 1.94 2.78 -36.10
CA GLY A 826 0.56 2.54 -35.65
C GLY A 826 0.00 3.67 -34.77
N ARG A 827 -1.24 3.49 -34.27
CA ARG A 827 -1.99 4.45 -33.43
C ARG A 827 -1.34 4.79 -32.07
N SER A 828 -0.21 4.17 -31.75
CA SER A 828 0.51 4.28 -30.48
C SER A 828 2.00 4.58 -30.66
N PHE A 829 2.42 4.98 -31.86
CA PHE A 829 3.83 5.27 -32.10
C PHE A 829 4.27 6.49 -31.27
N GLY A 830 5.26 6.31 -30.39
CA GLY A 830 5.64 7.31 -29.39
C GLY A 830 6.50 8.49 -29.91
N ASN A 831 6.78 8.57 -31.21
CA ASN A 831 7.36 9.75 -31.86
C ASN A 831 8.64 10.28 -31.16
N ALA A 832 8.73 11.57 -30.83
CA ALA A 832 9.91 12.16 -30.19
C ALA A 832 10.22 11.58 -28.81
N ARG A 833 9.22 11.00 -28.11
CA ARG A 833 9.45 10.30 -26.83
C ARG A 833 10.30 9.05 -27.03
N VAL A 834 10.08 8.31 -28.13
CA VAL A 834 10.91 7.15 -28.49
C VAL A 834 12.35 7.57 -28.79
N MET A 835 12.55 8.69 -29.49
CA MET A 835 13.89 9.20 -29.79
C MET A 835 14.63 9.68 -28.55
N ARG A 836 13.93 10.35 -27.61
CA ARG A 836 14.49 10.75 -26.31
C ARG A 836 15.01 9.55 -25.54
N ASN A 837 14.15 8.55 -25.34
CA ASN A 837 14.50 7.33 -24.61
C ASN A 837 15.66 6.59 -25.29
N LEU A 838 15.70 6.57 -26.63
CA LEU A 838 16.79 5.99 -27.39
C LEU A 838 18.10 6.76 -27.21
N CYS A 839 18.06 8.09 -27.19
CA CYS A 839 19.23 8.95 -27.02
C CYS A 839 19.84 8.81 -25.62
N GLU A 840 19.00 8.79 -24.57
CA GLU A 840 19.43 8.54 -23.19
C GLU A 840 20.14 7.19 -23.07
N ARG A 841 19.58 6.14 -23.70
CA ARG A 841 20.20 4.81 -23.72
C ARG A 841 21.49 4.77 -24.51
N ALA A 842 21.54 5.44 -25.66
CA ALA A 842 22.76 5.51 -26.45
C ALA A 842 23.88 6.21 -25.66
N THR A 843 23.53 7.25 -24.92
CA THR A 843 24.45 7.96 -24.01
C THR A 843 24.96 7.03 -22.90
N ALA A 844 24.08 6.23 -22.28
CA ALA A 844 24.47 5.27 -21.26
C ALA A 844 25.40 4.16 -21.81
N LEU A 845 25.14 3.67 -23.02
CA LEU A 845 25.99 2.69 -23.70
C LEU A 845 27.35 3.27 -24.06
N GLN A 846 27.39 4.52 -24.52
CA GLN A 846 28.64 5.24 -24.76
C GLN A 846 29.44 5.43 -23.48
N ALA A 847 28.81 5.80 -22.37
CA ALA A 847 29.47 5.93 -21.08
C ALA A 847 30.10 4.59 -20.64
N ARG A 848 29.38 3.48 -20.78
CA ARG A 848 29.89 2.13 -20.51
C ARG A 848 31.07 1.75 -21.42
N ARG A 849 31.01 2.09 -22.70
CA ARG A 849 32.13 1.84 -23.63
C ARG A 849 33.37 2.63 -23.21
N VAL A 850 33.21 3.92 -22.89
CA VAL A 850 34.29 4.81 -22.49
C VAL A 850 34.97 4.34 -21.20
N THR A 851 34.20 3.93 -20.19
CA THR A 851 34.77 3.47 -18.91
C THR A 851 35.49 2.13 -19.01
N ALA A 852 35.23 1.34 -20.06
CA ALA A 852 35.94 0.11 -20.35
C ALA A 852 37.28 0.32 -21.09
N LEU A 853 37.63 1.56 -21.47
CA LEU A 853 38.91 1.89 -22.11
C LEU A 853 39.96 2.25 -21.06
N ASP A 854 41.18 1.72 -21.19
CA ASP A 854 42.30 2.03 -20.29
C ASP A 854 42.74 3.50 -20.34
N ALA A 855 42.56 4.17 -21.49
CA ALA A 855 42.90 5.57 -21.71
C ALA A 855 41.94 6.22 -22.74
N PRO A 856 40.74 6.67 -22.33
CA PRO A 856 39.77 7.27 -23.25
C PRO A 856 40.25 8.63 -23.78
N THR A 857 40.05 8.89 -25.07
CA THR A 857 40.36 10.19 -25.69
C THR A 857 39.18 11.14 -25.63
N ALA A 858 39.42 12.45 -25.85
CA ALA A 858 38.35 13.44 -25.98
C ALA A 858 37.34 13.10 -27.11
N ALA A 859 37.79 12.42 -28.17
CA ALA A 859 36.91 11.97 -29.24
C ALA A 859 36.02 10.81 -28.79
N ASP A 860 36.52 9.89 -27.96
CA ASP A 860 35.72 8.76 -27.43
C ASP A 860 34.62 9.24 -26.47
N LEU A 861 34.89 10.34 -25.75
CA LEU A 861 33.97 11.01 -24.84
C LEU A 861 32.87 11.82 -25.55
N ALA A 862 33.11 12.26 -26.79
CA ALA A 862 32.26 13.19 -27.51
C ALA A 862 31.52 12.57 -28.73
N GLU A 863 31.58 11.25 -28.92
CA GLU A 863 31.00 10.58 -30.10
C GLU A 863 30.16 9.33 -29.76
N LEU A 864 28.96 9.26 -30.34
CA LEU A 864 28.11 8.07 -30.39
C LEU A 864 28.43 7.22 -31.62
N ARG A 865 28.86 5.97 -31.39
CA ARG A 865 29.18 4.96 -32.42
C ARG A 865 28.02 3.99 -32.62
N ALA A 866 28.10 3.19 -33.69
CA ALA A 866 27.08 2.19 -34.01
C ALA A 866 26.82 1.22 -32.84
N ASP A 867 27.85 0.87 -32.07
CA ASP A 867 27.74 -0.02 -30.92
C ASP A 867 26.99 0.60 -29.74
N ASP A 868 26.91 1.94 -29.68
CA ASP A 868 26.16 2.65 -28.65
C ASP A 868 24.68 2.75 -29.00
N ILE A 869 24.29 2.55 -30.26
CA ILE A 869 22.87 2.55 -30.65
C ILE A 869 22.28 1.17 -30.33
N PRO A 870 21.24 1.07 -29.47
CA PRO A 870 20.59 -0.20 -29.17
C PRO A 870 20.03 -0.91 -30.43
N ASP A 871 19.85 -2.23 -30.36
CA ASP A 871 19.32 -3.01 -31.50
C ASP A 871 17.80 -2.87 -31.72
N GLY A 872 17.12 -2.10 -30.87
CA GLY A 872 15.70 -1.82 -30.97
C GLY A 872 15.32 -0.48 -30.36
N LEU A 873 14.16 0.04 -30.75
CA LEU A 873 13.65 1.33 -30.28
C LEU A 873 13.06 1.27 -28.85
N GLY A 874 12.72 0.08 -28.35
CA GLY A 874 12.20 -0.15 -27.00
C GLY A 874 13.28 -0.42 -25.94
N GLY A 875 13.00 0.06 -24.74
CA GLY A 875 13.91 0.20 -23.61
C GLY A 875 14.20 -1.08 -22.84
N ALA A 876 15.24 -1.82 -23.20
CA ALA A 876 16.15 -2.41 -22.20
C ALA A 876 17.47 -2.80 -22.86
N THR A 877 18.56 -2.70 -22.10
CA THR A 877 19.92 -2.96 -22.57
C THR A 877 20.16 -4.46 -22.63
N ARG A 878 20.69 -4.95 -23.75
CA ARG A 878 21.12 -6.35 -23.89
C ARG A 878 22.51 -6.51 -23.25
N VAL A 879 22.65 -7.45 -22.34
CA VAL A 879 23.79 -8.37 -22.36
C VAL A 879 23.30 -9.55 -23.17
N PRO A 880 23.83 -9.84 -24.37
CA PRO A 880 23.51 -11.09 -25.04
C PRO A 880 23.88 -12.24 -24.09
N PRO A 881 23.00 -13.22 -23.83
CA PRO A 881 23.42 -14.42 -23.14
C PRO A 881 24.62 -15.01 -23.91
N ALA A 882 25.64 -15.46 -23.18
CA ALA A 882 26.86 -16.04 -23.76
C ALA A 882 26.58 -17.32 -24.56
N THR A 883 25.36 -17.86 -24.45
CA THR A 883 24.88 -19.14 -24.97
C THR A 883 23.56 -19.00 -25.72
N ASP A 884 23.27 -19.94 -26.62
CA ASP A 884 21.98 -20.02 -27.33
C ASP A 884 20.86 -20.37 -26.33
N PRO A 885 19.80 -19.55 -26.17
CA PRO A 885 18.66 -19.80 -25.29
C PRO A 885 17.95 -21.14 -25.54
N LEU A 886 17.99 -21.66 -26.78
CA LEU A 886 17.45 -23.00 -27.05
C LEU A 886 18.34 -24.11 -26.47
N THR A 887 19.66 -23.87 -26.40
CA THR A 887 20.59 -24.78 -25.73
C THR A 887 20.41 -24.74 -24.21
N GLU A 888 20.18 -23.54 -23.64
CA GLU A 888 19.84 -23.39 -22.21
C GLU A 888 18.50 -24.07 -21.87
N LEU A 889 17.50 -23.92 -22.75
CA LEU A 889 16.24 -24.65 -22.64
C LEU A 889 16.45 -26.17 -22.68
N ASP A 890 17.33 -26.66 -23.56
CA ASP A 890 17.65 -28.09 -23.64
C ASP A 890 18.32 -28.61 -22.38
N ALA A 891 19.14 -27.78 -21.73
CA ALA A 891 19.83 -28.09 -20.48
C ALA A 891 18.92 -28.18 -19.24
N LEU A 892 17.72 -27.58 -19.27
CA LEU A 892 16.75 -27.73 -18.19
C LEU A 892 16.37 -29.21 -17.99
N ILE A 893 16.19 -29.65 -16.75
CA ILE A 893 15.80 -31.03 -16.46
C ILE A 893 14.30 -31.19 -16.74
N GLY A 894 13.91 -32.28 -17.40
CA GLY A 894 12.50 -32.59 -17.70
C GLY A 894 11.83 -31.65 -18.70
N LEU A 895 10.55 -31.34 -18.46
CA LEU A 895 9.73 -30.37 -19.21
C LEU A 895 9.62 -30.62 -20.73
N ALA A 896 9.61 -31.88 -21.16
CA ALA A 896 9.63 -32.24 -22.59
C ALA A 896 8.53 -31.53 -23.40
N SER A 897 7.29 -31.50 -22.89
CA SER A 897 6.14 -30.82 -23.51
C SER A 897 6.35 -29.31 -23.64
N VAL A 898 6.86 -28.65 -22.60
CA VAL A 898 7.15 -27.21 -22.60
C VAL A 898 8.27 -26.90 -23.59
N LYS A 899 9.33 -27.72 -23.63
CA LYS A 899 10.43 -27.56 -24.58
C LYS A 899 9.94 -27.66 -26.03
N GLU A 900 9.06 -28.61 -26.33
CA GLU A 900 8.43 -28.71 -27.66
C GLU A 900 7.60 -27.48 -28.01
N GLU A 901 6.79 -26.97 -27.07
CA GLU A 901 5.95 -25.79 -27.31
C GLU A 901 6.80 -24.52 -27.52
N VAL A 902 7.86 -24.32 -26.73
CA VAL A 902 8.78 -23.19 -26.93
C VAL A 902 9.50 -23.30 -28.28
N ARG A 903 9.91 -24.50 -28.71
CA ARG A 903 10.47 -24.71 -30.05
C ARG A 903 9.46 -24.39 -31.15
N ARG A 904 8.18 -24.73 -30.95
CA ARG A 904 7.10 -24.36 -31.87
C ARG A 904 6.93 -22.84 -31.95
N LEU A 905 6.91 -22.14 -30.82
CA LEU A 905 6.86 -20.68 -30.77
C LEU A 905 8.06 -20.06 -31.49
N ALA A 906 9.27 -20.58 -31.28
CA ALA A 906 10.48 -20.14 -31.98
C ALA A 906 10.39 -20.39 -33.50
N ALA A 907 9.86 -21.55 -33.92
CA ALA A 907 9.68 -21.88 -35.32
C ALA A 907 8.62 -20.99 -36.00
N GLU A 908 7.49 -20.73 -35.33
CA GLU A 908 6.46 -19.80 -35.79
C GLU A 908 7.05 -18.38 -35.98
N ALA A 909 7.83 -17.91 -35.01
CA ALA A 909 8.53 -16.64 -35.06
C ALA A 909 9.53 -16.55 -36.22
N ARG A 910 10.36 -17.58 -36.42
CA ARG A 910 11.30 -17.67 -37.56
C ARG A 910 10.57 -17.69 -38.89
N ALA A 911 9.48 -18.46 -39.01
CA ALA A 911 8.68 -18.52 -40.24
C ALA A 911 8.01 -17.18 -40.54
N ALA A 912 7.53 -16.47 -39.52
CA ALA A 912 6.99 -15.12 -39.66
C ALA A 912 8.05 -14.14 -40.17
N ASP A 913 9.29 -14.24 -39.69
CA ASP A 913 10.38 -13.40 -40.16
C ASP A 913 10.81 -13.70 -41.60
N LEU A 914 10.92 -14.98 -41.97
CA LEU A 914 11.18 -15.40 -43.35
C LEU A 914 10.11 -14.91 -44.33
N ARG A 915 8.82 -14.98 -43.95
CA ARG A 915 7.73 -14.44 -44.78
C ARG A 915 7.82 -12.93 -44.93
N ARG A 916 8.20 -12.21 -43.86
CA ARG A 916 8.41 -10.76 -43.88
C ARG A 916 9.58 -10.38 -44.79
N ALA A 917 10.69 -11.12 -44.70
CA ALA A 917 11.84 -10.95 -45.58
C ALA A 917 11.51 -11.24 -47.06
N ALA A 918 10.59 -12.17 -47.32
CA ALA A 918 10.06 -12.47 -48.64
C ALA A 918 8.95 -11.51 -49.13
N GLY A 919 8.64 -10.44 -48.37
CA GLY A 919 7.61 -9.46 -48.72
C GLY A 919 6.17 -9.98 -48.67
N GLN A 920 5.94 -11.13 -48.05
CA GLN A 920 4.59 -11.67 -47.88
C GLN A 920 3.87 -10.98 -46.70
N PRO A 921 2.55 -10.77 -46.79
CA PRO A 921 1.78 -10.24 -45.68
C PRO A 921 1.81 -11.23 -44.52
N VAL A 922 2.42 -10.81 -43.42
CA VAL A 922 2.42 -11.55 -42.16
C VAL A 922 1.47 -10.80 -41.23
N GLY A 923 0.37 -11.44 -40.84
CA GLY A 923 -0.43 -10.93 -39.73
C GLY A 923 0.46 -10.78 -38.48
N ALA A 924 0.15 -9.82 -37.60
CA ALA A 924 0.79 -9.74 -36.29
C ALA A 924 -0.08 -10.52 -35.28
N PRO A 925 0.09 -11.85 -35.14
CA PRO A 925 -0.68 -12.60 -34.16
C PRO A 925 -0.34 -12.11 -32.75
N SER A 926 -1.32 -12.17 -31.85
CA SER A 926 -1.06 -11.95 -30.43
C SER A 926 -0.02 -12.97 -29.94
N ARG A 927 0.96 -12.49 -29.17
CA ARG A 927 2.05 -13.29 -28.60
C ARG A 927 1.89 -13.48 -27.09
N HIS A 928 0.87 -12.89 -26.48
CA HIS A 928 0.59 -13.06 -25.05
C HIS A 928 0.16 -14.49 -24.78
N MET A 929 0.55 -15.04 -23.63
CA MET A 929 0.36 -16.45 -23.30
C MET A 929 0.04 -16.67 -21.83
N VAL A 930 -0.58 -17.80 -21.53
CA VAL A 930 -0.91 -18.22 -20.16
C VAL A 930 -0.06 -19.42 -19.77
N PHE A 931 0.56 -19.36 -18.60
CA PHE A 931 1.34 -20.45 -18.03
C PHE A 931 0.54 -21.08 -16.89
N THR A 932 0.21 -22.37 -17.01
CA THR A 932 -0.52 -23.12 -15.97
C THR A 932 0.37 -24.18 -15.34
N GLY A 933 0.23 -24.42 -14.04
CA GLY A 933 0.90 -25.53 -13.34
C GLY A 933 1.20 -25.19 -11.88
N ASN A 934 1.66 -26.16 -11.10
CA ASN A 934 1.96 -25.98 -9.67
C ASN A 934 3.22 -25.10 -9.44
N PRO A 935 3.43 -24.56 -8.22
CA PRO A 935 4.62 -23.79 -7.87
C PRO A 935 5.91 -24.58 -8.11
N GLY A 936 7.00 -23.89 -8.46
CA GLY A 936 8.32 -24.53 -8.61
C GLY A 936 8.50 -25.38 -9.89
N THR A 937 7.57 -25.34 -10.85
CA THR A 937 7.67 -26.03 -12.17
C THR A 937 8.51 -25.28 -13.22
N ALA A 938 9.26 -24.25 -12.82
CA ALA A 938 10.12 -23.42 -13.67
C ALA A 938 9.41 -22.47 -14.67
N LYS A 939 8.16 -22.06 -14.38
CA LYS A 939 7.41 -21.05 -15.15
C LYS A 939 8.21 -19.76 -15.42
N THR A 940 8.73 -19.12 -14.37
CA THR A 940 9.53 -17.89 -14.49
C THR A 940 10.83 -18.12 -15.26
N THR A 941 11.50 -19.26 -15.06
CA THR A 941 12.74 -19.62 -15.79
C THR A 941 12.47 -19.75 -17.29
N VAL A 942 11.42 -20.47 -17.68
CA VAL A 942 11.03 -20.61 -19.08
C VAL A 942 10.58 -19.27 -19.67
N ALA A 943 9.91 -18.40 -18.89
CA ALA A 943 9.56 -17.06 -19.35
C ALA A 943 10.81 -16.23 -19.72
N ARG A 944 11.89 -16.28 -18.93
CA ARG A 944 13.18 -15.62 -19.28
C ARG A 944 13.79 -16.17 -20.56
N LEU A 945 13.71 -17.48 -20.78
CA LEU A 945 14.19 -18.11 -22.01
C LEU A 945 13.35 -17.70 -23.23
N VAL A 946 12.02 -17.67 -23.10
CA VAL A 946 11.12 -17.19 -24.16
C VAL A 946 11.42 -15.73 -24.50
N ALA A 947 11.63 -14.87 -23.50
CA ALA A 947 12.03 -13.48 -23.71
C ALA A 947 13.34 -13.39 -24.51
N SER A 948 14.33 -14.21 -24.14
CA SER A 948 15.64 -14.28 -24.80
C SER A 948 15.54 -14.78 -26.25
N VAL A 949 14.75 -15.83 -26.50
CA VAL A 949 14.47 -16.35 -27.85
C VAL A 949 13.80 -15.29 -28.70
N TYR A 950 12.75 -14.63 -28.21
CA TYR A 950 12.05 -13.59 -28.94
C TYR A 950 12.93 -12.36 -29.22
N ALA A 951 13.82 -11.99 -28.30
CA ALA A 951 14.83 -10.96 -28.55
C ALA A 951 15.88 -11.35 -29.59
N GLN A 952 16.32 -12.62 -29.62
CA GLN A 952 17.20 -13.11 -30.68
C GLN A 952 16.53 -13.11 -32.06
N LEU A 953 15.24 -13.40 -32.10
CA LEU A 953 14.44 -13.41 -33.33
C LEU A 953 13.95 -12.00 -33.73
N GLY A 954 14.36 -10.95 -33.01
CA GLY A 954 13.97 -9.57 -33.30
C GLY A 954 12.49 -9.26 -33.09
N LEU A 955 11.78 -10.09 -32.32
CA LEU A 955 10.37 -9.88 -31.95
C LEU A 955 10.21 -9.00 -30.71
N LEU A 956 11.24 -8.91 -29.88
CA LEU A 956 11.33 -8.08 -28.69
C LEU A 956 12.64 -7.28 -28.75
N SER A 957 12.62 -6.01 -28.40
CA SER A 957 13.78 -5.13 -28.53
C SER A 957 14.90 -5.40 -27.52
N SER A 958 14.61 -6.08 -26.40
CA SER A 958 15.59 -6.33 -25.33
C SER A 958 15.53 -7.72 -24.69
N GLY A 959 14.35 -8.34 -24.60
CA GLY A 959 14.17 -9.71 -24.10
C GLY A 959 14.39 -9.89 -22.60
N HIS A 960 14.23 -8.81 -21.82
CA HIS A 960 14.23 -8.88 -20.36
C HIS A 960 12.86 -9.35 -19.83
N LEU A 961 12.82 -9.74 -18.55
CA LEU A 961 11.60 -10.16 -17.86
C LEU A 961 11.35 -9.21 -16.70
N VAL A 962 10.14 -8.65 -16.63
CA VAL A 962 9.62 -7.91 -15.46
C VAL A 962 8.57 -8.78 -14.81
N GLU A 963 8.81 -9.15 -13.56
CA GLU A 963 7.93 -10.01 -12.77
C GLU A 963 7.13 -9.14 -11.80
N VAL A 964 5.81 -9.31 -11.77
CA VAL A 964 4.88 -8.53 -10.95
C VAL A 964 3.80 -9.42 -10.34
N THR A 965 3.27 -8.98 -9.21
CA THR A 965 2.14 -9.61 -8.50
C THR A 965 0.93 -8.66 -8.49
N ARG A 966 -0.18 -9.08 -7.86
CA ARG A 966 -1.33 -8.18 -7.63
C ARG A 966 -0.94 -6.91 -6.88
N ALA A 967 -0.08 -7.00 -5.86
CA ALA A 967 0.29 -5.85 -5.03
C ALA A 967 1.00 -4.74 -5.83
N ASP A 968 1.73 -5.14 -6.88
CA ASP A 968 2.44 -4.22 -7.77
C ASP A 968 1.50 -3.53 -8.76
N LEU A 969 0.41 -4.20 -9.14
CA LEU A 969 -0.51 -3.75 -10.19
C LEU A 969 -1.75 -3.04 -9.65
N ALA A 970 -2.33 -3.54 -8.56
CA ALA A 970 -3.52 -2.98 -7.93
C ALA A 970 -3.13 -1.95 -6.85
N GLY A 971 -3.76 -0.77 -6.87
CA GLY A 971 -3.63 0.21 -5.79
C GLY A 971 -4.45 -0.19 -4.57
N ALA A 972 -4.05 0.27 -3.37
CA ALA A 972 -4.88 0.17 -2.17
C ALA A 972 -6.04 1.20 -2.16
N TYR A 973 -6.03 2.13 -3.14
CA TYR A 973 -6.97 3.25 -3.24
C TYR A 973 -7.37 3.50 -4.69
N VAL A 974 -8.59 4.04 -4.88
CA VAL A 974 -9.16 4.37 -6.19
C VAL A 974 -8.29 5.39 -6.95
N GLY A 975 -7.94 5.04 -8.20
CA GLY A 975 -7.16 5.88 -9.12
C GLY A 975 -5.64 5.67 -9.07
N GLN A 976 -5.12 4.76 -8.24
CA GLN A 976 -3.70 4.40 -8.23
C GLN A 976 -3.37 3.20 -9.12
N THR A 977 -4.35 2.36 -9.43
CA THR A 977 -4.19 1.12 -10.18
C THR A 977 -3.71 1.38 -11.62
N ALA A 978 -4.39 2.25 -12.38
CA ALA A 978 -4.00 2.50 -13.78
C ALA A 978 -2.55 3.03 -13.93
N PRO A 979 -2.08 4.01 -13.12
CA PRO A 979 -0.67 4.41 -13.13
C PRO A 979 0.33 3.28 -12.82
N ARG A 980 0.01 2.41 -11.85
CA ARG A 980 0.86 1.27 -11.47
C ARG A 980 0.97 0.25 -12.60
N VAL A 981 -0.15 -0.13 -13.20
CA VAL A 981 -0.15 -1.03 -14.38
C VAL A 981 0.64 -0.41 -15.53
N ARG A 982 0.48 0.89 -15.78
CA ARG A 982 1.25 1.58 -16.83
C ARG A 982 2.74 1.58 -16.52
N ALA A 983 3.15 1.83 -15.28
CA ALA A 983 4.55 1.78 -14.87
C ALA A 983 5.15 0.37 -15.05
N ALA A 984 4.43 -0.68 -14.65
CA ALA A 984 4.85 -2.07 -14.83
C ALA A 984 5.00 -2.43 -16.32
N VAL A 985 4.05 -2.01 -17.16
CA VAL A 985 4.15 -2.22 -18.61
C VAL A 985 5.31 -1.41 -19.21
N GLU A 986 5.47 -0.15 -18.83
CA GLU A 986 6.57 0.71 -19.28
C GLU A 986 7.94 0.10 -18.94
N GLN A 987 8.07 -0.50 -17.75
CA GLN A 987 9.25 -1.25 -17.36
C GLN A 987 9.48 -2.48 -18.24
N ALA A 988 8.42 -3.17 -18.67
CA ALA A 988 8.48 -4.40 -19.46
C ALA A 988 8.63 -4.19 -20.98
N LEU A 989 8.63 -2.94 -21.46
CA LEU A 989 8.70 -2.63 -22.89
C LEU A 989 10.01 -3.12 -23.51
N GLY A 990 9.90 -3.91 -24.56
CA GLY A 990 11.01 -4.63 -25.18
C GLY A 990 11.23 -6.02 -24.61
N GLY A 991 10.45 -6.44 -23.62
CA GLY A 991 10.59 -7.69 -22.90
C GLY A 991 9.26 -8.40 -22.67
N ILE A 992 9.21 -9.15 -21.58
CA ILE A 992 8.03 -9.85 -21.09
C ILE A 992 7.60 -9.24 -19.76
N LEU A 993 6.31 -8.88 -19.66
CA LEU A 993 5.64 -8.67 -18.37
C LEU A 993 5.08 -10.01 -17.89
N PHE A 994 5.63 -10.55 -16.82
CA PHE A 994 5.20 -11.80 -16.20
C PHE A 994 4.39 -11.48 -14.94
N ILE A 995 3.11 -11.85 -14.96
CA ILE A 995 2.19 -11.64 -13.86
C ILE A 995 2.02 -12.98 -13.15
N ASP A 996 2.63 -13.12 -11.98
CA ASP A 996 2.46 -14.32 -11.17
C ASP A 996 1.14 -14.28 -10.41
N GLU A 997 0.52 -15.45 -10.24
CA GLU A 997 -0.83 -15.61 -9.67
C GLU A 997 -1.86 -14.63 -10.25
N ALA A 998 -1.88 -14.47 -11.58
CA ALA A 998 -2.67 -13.46 -12.27
C ALA A 998 -4.19 -13.54 -12.00
N TYR A 999 -4.69 -14.72 -11.62
CA TYR A 999 -6.09 -14.91 -11.22
C TYR A 999 -6.49 -14.07 -9.99
N SER A 1000 -5.53 -13.67 -9.15
CA SER A 1000 -5.78 -12.78 -8.03
C SER A 1000 -6.29 -11.40 -8.46
N LEU A 1001 -6.10 -11.00 -9.73
CA LEU A 1001 -6.66 -9.76 -10.29
C LEU A 1001 -8.14 -9.89 -10.68
N ALA A 1002 -8.71 -11.10 -10.70
CA ALA A 1002 -10.13 -11.32 -10.98
C ALA A 1002 -10.93 -11.32 -9.67
N GLY A 1003 -11.45 -10.17 -9.26
CA GLY A 1003 -12.37 -10.10 -8.11
C GLY A 1003 -12.88 -8.71 -7.79
N ASP A 1004 -12.02 -7.88 -7.20
CA ASP A 1004 -12.37 -6.56 -6.67
C ASP A 1004 -12.38 -5.45 -7.73
N ALA A 1005 -12.85 -4.25 -7.35
CA ALA A 1005 -12.91 -3.10 -8.25
C ALA A 1005 -11.53 -2.69 -8.77
N TYR A 1006 -10.49 -2.82 -7.93
CA TYR A 1006 -9.11 -2.52 -8.28
C TYR A 1006 -8.54 -3.52 -9.30
N GLY A 1007 -8.76 -4.83 -9.11
CA GLY A 1007 -8.36 -5.85 -10.06
C GLY A 1007 -9.01 -5.67 -11.43
N ARG A 1008 -10.30 -5.28 -11.47
CA ARG A 1008 -10.99 -4.97 -12.74
C ARG A 1008 -10.38 -3.76 -13.47
N GLU A 1009 -10.03 -2.69 -12.75
CA GLU A 1009 -9.33 -1.53 -13.30
C GLU A 1009 -7.94 -1.92 -13.84
N ALA A 1010 -7.23 -2.79 -13.11
CA ALA A 1010 -5.92 -3.29 -13.52
C ALA A 1010 -6.00 -4.08 -14.83
N VAL A 1011 -6.96 -5.02 -14.91
CA VAL A 1011 -7.21 -5.84 -16.11
C VAL A 1011 -7.59 -4.98 -17.31
N ALA A 1012 -8.49 -4.01 -17.13
CA ALA A 1012 -8.92 -3.11 -18.20
C ALA A 1012 -7.73 -2.30 -18.76
N THR A 1013 -6.92 -1.73 -17.87
CA THR A 1013 -5.71 -0.98 -18.23
C THR A 1013 -4.69 -1.87 -18.93
N LEU A 1014 -4.47 -3.08 -18.42
CA LEU A 1014 -3.54 -4.05 -19.00
C LEU A 1014 -3.95 -4.45 -20.42
N VAL A 1015 -5.23 -4.76 -20.65
CA VAL A 1015 -5.75 -5.13 -21.98
C VAL A 1015 -5.56 -3.99 -22.98
N GLN A 1016 -5.75 -2.73 -22.56
CA GLN A 1016 -5.49 -1.57 -23.39
C GLN A 1016 -4.00 -1.50 -23.78
N LEU A 1017 -3.10 -1.59 -22.80
CA LEU A 1017 -1.65 -1.48 -23.02
C LEU A 1017 -1.08 -2.66 -23.83
N MET A 1018 -1.65 -3.87 -23.68
CA MET A 1018 -1.33 -5.04 -24.51
C MET A 1018 -1.58 -4.77 -26.00
N GLU A 1019 -2.67 -4.09 -26.35
CA GLU A 1019 -2.92 -3.69 -27.74
C GLU A 1019 -1.99 -2.56 -28.18
N GLU A 1020 -1.75 -1.59 -27.30
CA GLU A 1020 -0.90 -0.42 -27.56
C GLU A 1020 0.54 -0.83 -27.91
N TYR A 1021 1.10 -1.80 -27.18
CA TYR A 1021 2.50 -2.23 -27.26
C TYR A 1021 2.69 -3.63 -27.86
N ARG A 1022 1.71 -4.19 -28.56
CA ARG A 1022 1.72 -5.55 -29.16
C ARG A 1022 2.94 -5.92 -30.04
N GLY A 1023 3.66 -4.90 -30.52
CA GLY A 1023 4.84 -5.05 -31.36
C GLY A 1023 6.15 -5.25 -30.59
N ASP A 1024 6.17 -4.93 -29.29
CA ASP A 1024 7.38 -4.91 -28.48
C ASP A 1024 7.11 -5.26 -26.99
N LEU A 1025 5.95 -5.85 -26.70
CA LEU A 1025 5.56 -6.33 -25.37
C LEU A 1025 4.92 -7.70 -25.51
N VAL A 1026 5.35 -8.63 -24.67
CA VAL A 1026 4.67 -9.90 -24.45
C VAL A 1026 4.22 -9.94 -22.99
N VAL A 1027 3.01 -10.43 -22.74
CA VAL A 1027 2.46 -10.56 -21.39
C VAL A 1027 2.26 -12.05 -21.14
N ILE A 1028 2.78 -12.53 -20.03
CA ILE A 1028 2.60 -13.89 -19.56
C ILE A 1028 1.83 -13.83 -18.25
N ALA A 1029 0.63 -14.40 -18.23
CA ALA A 1029 -0.16 -14.56 -17.01
C ALA A 1029 0.04 -15.98 -16.48
N ALA A 1030 0.51 -16.13 -15.25
CA ALA A 1030 0.81 -17.42 -14.64
C ALA A 1030 -0.13 -17.72 -13.47
N GLY A 1031 -0.45 -18.99 -13.26
CA GLY A 1031 -1.24 -19.44 -12.12
C GLY A 1031 -1.64 -20.91 -12.20
N TYR A 1032 -2.56 -21.31 -11.33
CA TYR A 1032 -3.15 -22.64 -11.32
C TYR A 1032 -4.15 -22.82 -12.47
N GLU A 1033 -4.26 -24.04 -12.99
CA GLU A 1033 -4.99 -24.30 -14.24
C GLU A 1033 -6.47 -23.89 -14.15
N ARG A 1034 -7.15 -24.28 -13.07
CA ARG A 1034 -8.59 -24.01 -12.87
C ARG A 1034 -8.86 -22.52 -12.65
N GLU A 1035 -8.02 -21.86 -11.87
CA GLU A 1035 -8.11 -20.46 -11.48
C GLU A 1035 -7.81 -19.54 -12.68
N MET A 1036 -6.85 -19.94 -13.54
CA MET A 1036 -6.55 -19.22 -14.77
C MET A 1036 -7.66 -19.30 -15.82
N ASP A 1037 -8.44 -20.38 -15.85
CA ASP A 1037 -9.64 -20.44 -16.68
C ASP A 1037 -10.71 -19.44 -16.21
N ALA A 1038 -10.95 -19.37 -14.90
CA ALA A 1038 -11.86 -18.38 -14.31
C ALA A 1038 -11.39 -16.93 -14.59
N PHE A 1039 -10.08 -16.66 -14.46
CA PHE A 1039 -9.49 -15.36 -14.79
C PHE A 1039 -9.73 -14.93 -16.24
N LEU A 1040 -9.55 -15.84 -17.19
CA LEU A 1040 -9.77 -15.55 -18.61
C LEU A 1040 -11.25 -15.35 -18.96
N ASP A 1041 -12.15 -16.00 -18.21
CA ASP A 1041 -13.60 -15.86 -18.40
C ASP A 1041 -14.19 -14.61 -17.74
N ALA A 1042 -13.50 -14.03 -16.76
CA ALA A 1042 -13.89 -12.77 -16.11
C ALA A 1042 -13.93 -11.57 -17.07
N ASN A 1043 -13.20 -11.61 -18.20
CA ASN A 1043 -13.21 -10.56 -19.20
C ASN A 1043 -13.04 -11.11 -20.62
N SER A 1044 -14.03 -10.88 -21.49
CA SER A 1044 -14.00 -11.34 -22.90
C SER A 1044 -12.79 -10.83 -23.69
N GLY A 1045 -12.23 -9.67 -23.31
CA GLY A 1045 -10.99 -9.13 -23.84
C GLY A 1045 -9.76 -10.01 -23.54
N LEU A 1046 -9.66 -10.62 -22.36
CA LEU A 1046 -8.53 -11.46 -21.98
C LEU A 1046 -8.46 -12.73 -22.81
N ARG A 1047 -9.56 -13.50 -22.91
CA ARG A 1047 -9.58 -14.78 -23.65
C ARG A 1047 -9.17 -14.61 -25.11
N SER A 1048 -9.53 -13.50 -25.75
CA SER A 1048 -9.12 -13.21 -27.14
C SER A 1048 -7.64 -12.81 -27.27
N ARG A 1049 -7.02 -12.27 -26.22
CA ARG A 1049 -5.66 -11.70 -26.26
C ARG A 1049 -4.58 -12.66 -25.77
N PHE A 1050 -4.97 -13.72 -25.05
CA PHE A 1050 -4.11 -14.82 -24.64
C PHE A 1050 -4.40 -16.12 -25.43
N PRO A 1051 -4.07 -16.21 -26.73
CA PRO A 1051 -4.39 -17.39 -27.54
C PRO A 1051 -3.48 -18.59 -27.27
N LYS A 1052 -2.34 -18.38 -26.62
CA LYS A 1052 -1.33 -19.42 -26.36
C LYS A 1052 -1.40 -19.85 -24.90
N ARG A 1053 -1.37 -21.17 -24.66
CA ARG A 1053 -1.39 -21.77 -23.31
C ARG A 1053 -0.28 -22.79 -23.19
N LEU A 1054 0.51 -22.71 -22.14
CA LEU A 1054 1.62 -23.61 -21.84
C LEU A 1054 1.38 -24.24 -20.47
N ALA A 1055 1.19 -25.56 -20.44
CA ALA A 1055 1.02 -26.32 -19.21
C ALA A 1055 2.36 -26.86 -18.73
N PHE A 1056 2.68 -26.60 -17.47
CA PHE A 1056 3.89 -27.01 -16.78
C PHE A 1056 3.56 -28.19 -15.85
N PRO A 1057 3.88 -29.44 -16.26
CA PRO A 1057 3.61 -30.60 -15.43
C PRO A 1057 4.53 -30.65 -14.21
N ASP A 1058 4.09 -31.35 -13.17
CA ASP A 1058 4.95 -31.67 -12.04
C ASP A 1058 6.13 -32.55 -12.46
N TYR A 1059 7.28 -32.33 -11.84
CA TYR A 1059 8.46 -33.16 -12.06
C TYR A 1059 8.28 -34.55 -11.44
N SER A 1060 8.72 -35.57 -12.18
CA SER A 1060 8.86 -36.93 -11.66
C SER A 1060 9.94 -37.01 -10.58
N ASP A 1061 9.93 -38.06 -9.75
CA ASP A 1061 10.94 -38.26 -8.71
C ASP A 1061 12.37 -38.24 -9.26
N GLY A 1062 12.58 -38.86 -10.43
CA GLY A 1062 13.88 -38.88 -11.09
C GLY A 1062 14.34 -37.49 -11.53
N GLU A 1063 13.42 -36.66 -12.03
CA GLU A 1063 13.71 -35.28 -12.42
C GLU A 1063 13.97 -34.40 -11.19
N LEU A 1064 13.22 -34.56 -10.10
CA LEU A 1064 13.45 -33.83 -8.84
C LEU A 1064 14.81 -34.15 -8.24
N ILE A 1065 15.23 -35.42 -8.24
CA ILE A 1065 16.55 -35.83 -7.78
C ILE A 1065 17.64 -35.19 -8.64
N ALA A 1066 17.48 -35.22 -9.96
CA ALA A 1066 18.42 -34.56 -10.86
C ALA A 1066 18.47 -33.04 -10.63
N ILE A 1067 17.34 -32.40 -10.31
CA ILE A 1067 17.28 -30.97 -9.96
C ILE A 1067 18.06 -30.71 -8.66
N PHE A 1068 17.90 -31.55 -7.64
CA PHE A 1068 18.66 -31.44 -6.39
C PHE A 1068 20.17 -31.57 -6.65
N GLU A 1069 20.59 -32.58 -7.41
CA GLU A 1069 21.99 -32.79 -7.78
C GLU A 1069 22.56 -31.59 -8.55
N HIS A 1070 21.78 -31.00 -9.45
CA HIS A 1070 22.17 -29.82 -10.21
C HIS A 1070 22.33 -28.58 -9.31
N LEU A 1071 21.41 -28.34 -8.37
CA LEU A 1071 21.50 -27.24 -7.40
C LEU A 1071 22.72 -27.42 -6.49
N ALA A 1072 22.94 -28.62 -5.96
CA ALA A 1072 24.10 -28.93 -5.14
C ALA A 1072 25.42 -28.69 -5.90
N ALA A 1073 25.53 -29.16 -7.15
CA ALA A 1073 26.73 -28.96 -7.97
C ALA A 1073 27.02 -27.49 -8.26
N ARG A 1074 25.97 -26.68 -8.51
CA ARG A 1074 26.09 -25.23 -8.72
C ARG A 1074 26.67 -24.53 -7.49
N ASP A 1075 26.28 -24.98 -6.31
CA ASP A 1075 26.73 -24.40 -5.04
C ASP A 1075 28.06 -25.02 -4.56
N GLY A 1076 28.73 -25.81 -5.42
CA GLY A 1076 30.04 -26.42 -5.17
C GLY A 1076 30.01 -27.69 -4.34
N LEU A 1077 28.82 -28.25 -4.08
CA LEU A 1077 28.60 -29.43 -3.26
C LEU A 1077 28.54 -30.71 -4.12
N ARG A 1078 28.95 -31.82 -3.52
CA ARG A 1078 28.93 -33.15 -4.13
C ARG A 1078 28.03 -34.06 -3.29
N PRO A 1079 26.86 -34.48 -3.81
CA PRO A 1079 26.05 -35.50 -3.17
C PRO A 1079 26.81 -36.83 -3.09
N ALA A 1080 26.81 -37.45 -1.91
CA ALA A 1080 27.36 -38.79 -1.71
C ALA A 1080 26.50 -39.84 -2.44
N PRO A 1081 27.03 -41.05 -2.73
CA PRO A 1081 26.32 -42.07 -3.52
C PRO A 1081 24.97 -42.54 -2.94
N ASP A 1082 24.75 -42.34 -1.64
CA ASP A 1082 23.55 -42.72 -0.91
C ASP A 1082 22.45 -41.62 -0.89
N VAL A 1083 22.80 -40.36 -1.17
CA VAL A 1083 21.87 -39.21 -1.20
C VAL A 1083 20.68 -39.42 -2.14
N PRO A 1084 20.84 -39.87 -3.40
CA PRO A 1084 19.70 -40.13 -4.28
C PRO A 1084 18.75 -41.21 -3.74
N GLY A 1085 19.28 -42.18 -2.99
CA GLY A 1085 18.49 -43.19 -2.28
C GLY A 1085 17.59 -42.55 -1.25
N ARG A 1086 18.17 -41.69 -0.40
CA ARG A 1086 17.45 -40.98 0.66
C ARG A 1086 16.40 -40.00 0.11
N LEU A 1087 16.71 -39.28 -0.97
CA LEU A 1087 15.75 -38.40 -1.64
C LEU A 1087 14.52 -39.16 -2.17
N ARG A 1088 14.70 -40.37 -2.71
CA ARG A 1088 13.55 -41.21 -3.12
C ARG A 1088 12.68 -41.62 -1.95
N GLU A 1089 13.27 -41.90 -0.79
CA GLU A 1089 12.50 -42.22 0.41
C GLU A 1089 11.68 -41.01 0.84
N ILE A 1090 12.29 -39.83 0.92
CA ILE A 1090 11.60 -38.59 1.27
C ILE A 1090 10.45 -38.31 0.28
N LEU A 1091 10.71 -38.40 -1.02
CA LEU A 1091 9.74 -38.08 -2.08
C LEU A 1091 8.52 -39.02 -2.12
N ARG A 1092 8.65 -40.27 -1.65
CA ARG A 1092 7.52 -41.23 -1.58
C ARG A 1092 6.39 -40.72 -0.69
N ASP A 1093 6.74 -40.01 0.38
CA ASP A 1093 5.81 -39.56 1.40
C ASP A 1093 5.30 -38.12 1.12
N VAL A 1094 5.75 -37.48 0.03
CA VAL A 1094 5.32 -36.11 -0.31
C VAL A 1094 4.04 -36.14 -1.15
N PRO A 1095 2.94 -35.53 -0.69
CA PRO A 1095 1.68 -35.50 -1.44
C PRO A 1095 1.82 -34.69 -2.75
N ARG A 1096 1.30 -35.25 -3.85
CA ARG A 1096 1.33 -34.65 -5.20
C ARG A 1096 0.05 -33.86 -5.53
N GLY A 1097 -0.37 -33.02 -4.60
CA GLY A 1097 -1.59 -32.20 -4.73
C GLY A 1097 -1.39 -30.85 -5.44
N PRO A 1098 -2.44 -30.00 -5.49
CA PRO A 1098 -2.41 -28.68 -6.14
C PRO A 1098 -1.35 -27.70 -5.59
N SER A 1099 -0.78 -27.96 -4.43
CA SER A 1099 0.26 -27.14 -3.78
C SER A 1099 1.66 -27.76 -3.87
N PHE A 1100 1.86 -28.81 -4.67
CA PHE A 1100 3.13 -29.51 -4.74
C PHE A 1100 4.29 -28.60 -5.20
N GLY A 1101 5.30 -28.44 -4.32
CA GLY A 1101 6.35 -27.41 -4.48
C GLY A 1101 7.43 -27.67 -5.54
N ASN A 1102 7.48 -28.85 -6.16
CA ASN A 1102 8.41 -29.17 -7.27
C ASN A 1102 9.87 -28.75 -7.01
N GLY A 1103 10.48 -27.92 -7.87
CA GLY A 1103 11.85 -27.45 -7.69
C GLY A 1103 12.04 -26.57 -6.45
N ARG A 1104 10.97 -25.95 -5.92
CA ARG A 1104 11.02 -25.23 -4.63
C ARG A 1104 11.23 -26.20 -3.48
N LEU A 1105 10.59 -27.37 -3.52
CA LEU A 1105 10.83 -28.44 -2.54
C LEU A 1105 12.30 -28.89 -2.55
N MET A 1106 12.89 -29.10 -3.73
CA MET A 1106 14.30 -29.53 -3.82
C MET A 1106 15.28 -28.46 -3.32
N ARG A 1107 14.97 -27.17 -3.53
CA ARG A 1107 15.76 -26.07 -2.95
C ARG A 1107 15.66 -26.05 -1.44
N ASN A 1108 14.45 -26.12 -0.89
CA ASN A 1108 14.25 -26.15 0.56
C ASN A 1108 14.97 -27.36 1.20
N LEU A 1109 14.89 -28.54 0.58
CA LEU A 1109 15.64 -29.72 1.06
C LEU A 1109 17.16 -29.53 1.01
N LEU A 1110 17.67 -28.79 0.03
CA LEU A 1110 19.11 -28.49 -0.07
C LEU A 1110 19.53 -27.50 1.01
N ASP A 1111 18.74 -26.44 1.23
CA ASP A 1111 18.99 -25.44 2.28
C ASP A 1111 18.94 -26.08 3.68
N ASP A 1112 17.96 -26.96 3.92
CA ASP A 1112 17.86 -27.75 5.15
C ASP A 1112 19.07 -28.68 5.29
N ALA A 1113 19.47 -29.37 4.22
CA ALA A 1113 20.63 -30.25 4.25
C ALA A 1113 21.92 -29.49 4.55
N LEU A 1114 22.09 -28.28 4.01
CA LEU A 1114 23.23 -27.41 4.30
C LEU A 1114 23.27 -26.96 5.77
N ALA A 1115 22.11 -26.65 6.36
CA ALA A 1115 22.03 -26.31 7.78
C ALA A 1115 22.47 -27.49 8.67
N VAL A 1116 22.02 -28.70 8.35
CA VAL A 1116 22.41 -29.94 9.07
C VAL A 1116 23.89 -30.26 8.84
N GLN A 1117 24.39 -30.07 7.61
CA GLN A 1117 25.80 -30.23 7.28
C GLN A 1117 26.66 -29.28 8.12
N ALA A 1118 26.24 -28.03 8.33
CA ALA A 1118 26.96 -27.06 9.16
C ALA A 1118 27.02 -27.47 10.65
N GLU A 1119 25.96 -28.07 11.18
CA GLU A 1119 25.94 -28.69 12.53
C GLU A 1119 26.91 -29.88 12.62
N ARG A 1120 27.05 -30.67 11.54
CA ARG A 1120 28.01 -31.78 11.48
C ARG A 1120 29.47 -31.28 11.41
N LEU A 1121 29.73 -30.26 10.59
CA LEU A 1121 31.07 -29.76 10.28
C LEU A 1121 31.71 -28.92 11.40
N THR A 1122 30.95 -28.54 12.43
CA THR A 1122 31.47 -27.82 13.61
C THR A 1122 32.42 -28.68 14.48
N ALA A 1123 32.55 -29.97 14.17
CA ALA A 1123 33.50 -30.91 14.77
C ALA A 1123 34.70 -31.23 13.84
N ALA A 1124 35.55 -30.23 13.58
CA ALA A 1124 36.88 -30.36 12.95
C ALA A 1124 36.91 -31.16 11.62
N SER A 1125 36.44 -30.56 10.54
CA SER A 1125 36.39 -31.16 9.21
C SER A 1125 37.39 -30.59 8.20
N GLY A 1126 37.90 -31.45 7.30
CA GLY A 1126 38.80 -31.09 6.20
C GLY A 1126 38.08 -30.49 4.97
N PRO A 1127 38.80 -29.94 3.97
CA PRO A 1127 38.20 -29.26 2.81
C PRO A 1127 37.28 -30.14 1.95
N GLU A 1128 37.52 -31.46 1.90
CA GLU A 1128 36.66 -32.39 1.15
C GLU A 1128 35.33 -32.67 1.86
N GLU A 1129 35.31 -32.64 3.19
CA GLU A 1129 34.09 -32.84 4.00
C GLU A 1129 33.16 -31.61 3.92
N LEU A 1130 33.73 -30.41 3.78
CA LEU A 1130 32.97 -29.18 3.53
C LEU A 1130 32.21 -29.18 2.20
N ALA A 1131 32.71 -29.93 1.21
CA ALA A 1131 32.14 -30.00 -0.13
C ALA A 1131 31.21 -31.21 -0.36
N THR A 1132 30.98 -32.06 0.65
CA THR A 1132 30.24 -33.32 0.48
C THR A 1132 28.95 -33.34 1.30
N LEU A 1133 27.81 -33.62 0.63
CA LEU A 1133 26.50 -33.84 1.26
C LEU A 1133 26.27 -35.34 1.42
N GLU A 1134 25.93 -35.79 2.62
CA GLU A 1134 25.65 -37.19 2.94
C GLU A 1134 24.15 -37.42 3.14
N ALA A 1135 23.69 -38.68 3.07
CA ALA A 1135 22.29 -39.00 3.32
C ALA A 1135 21.81 -38.58 4.73
N ALA A 1136 22.71 -38.51 5.71
CA ALA A 1136 22.41 -38.04 7.07
C ALA A 1136 22.05 -36.55 7.15
N ASP A 1137 22.47 -35.75 6.17
CA ASP A 1137 22.15 -34.32 6.10
C ASP A 1137 20.69 -34.10 5.66
N LEU A 1138 20.10 -35.08 4.98
CA LEU A 1138 18.72 -35.01 4.46
C LEU A 1138 17.68 -35.44 5.51
N ARG A 1139 17.07 -34.45 6.16
CA ARG A 1139 15.91 -34.63 7.04
C ARG A 1139 14.61 -34.64 6.20
N PRO A 1140 13.61 -35.47 6.57
CA PRO A 1140 12.31 -35.43 5.91
C PRO A 1140 11.65 -34.06 6.13
N HIS A 1141 11.13 -33.46 5.06
CA HIS A 1141 10.44 -32.18 5.11
C HIS A 1141 9.15 -32.34 5.94
N LYS A 1142 9.07 -31.68 7.10
CA LYS A 1142 7.80 -31.51 7.83
C LYS A 1142 6.99 -30.43 7.08
N PRO A 1143 5.77 -30.72 6.59
CA PRO A 1143 4.92 -29.66 6.04
C PRO A 1143 4.65 -28.64 7.16
N GLY A 1144 5.03 -27.37 6.95
CA GLY A 1144 4.69 -26.26 7.85
C GLY A 1144 5.84 -25.51 8.54
N SER A 1145 7.12 -25.84 8.32
CA SER A 1145 8.23 -25.19 9.06
C SER A 1145 8.96 -24.05 8.33
N SER A 1146 8.30 -23.29 7.44
CA SER A 1146 8.87 -22.03 6.93
C SER A 1146 8.35 -20.86 7.78
N ASP A 1147 9.11 -20.53 8.83
CA ASP A 1147 9.02 -19.29 9.57
C ASP A 1147 9.30 -18.09 8.62
N PRO A 1148 8.30 -17.24 8.27
CA PRO A 1148 8.50 -16.11 7.37
C PRO A 1148 9.42 -15.03 7.96
N SER A 1149 9.68 -15.08 9.27
CA SER A 1149 10.45 -14.06 9.99
C SER A 1149 11.98 -14.21 9.86
N LYS A 1150 12.47 -15.28 9.22
CA LYS A 1150 13.93 -15.56 9.08
C LYS A 1150 14.54 -15.29 7.71
N SER A 1151 13.81 -14.65 6.78
CA SER A 1151 14.38 -14.19 5.51
C SER A 1151 14.52 -12.66 5.46
N VAL A 1152 15.32 -12.11 6.37
CA VAL A 1152 15.81 -10.73 6.24
C VAL A 1152 17.33 -10.74 6.09
N GLY A 1153 17.81 -10.36 4.90
CA GLY A 1153 19.11 -9.71 4.73
C GLY A 1153 20.02 -10.30 3.66
N LEU A 1154 20.36 -9.45 2.68
CA LEU A 1154 21.25 -9.62 1.51
C LEU A 1154 20.50 -10.33 0.37
N TYR A 1155 20.21 -9.72 -0.78
CA TYR A 1155 21.11 -9.03 -1.70
C TYR A 1155 20.35 -8.02 -2.59
N LEU A 1156 21.12 -7.02 -3.06
CA LEU A 1156 20.89 -5.98 -4.09
C LEU A 1156 19.63 -6.03 -4.96
#